data_AF-A0AAQ5XKK2-F1
#
_entry.id   AF-A0AAQ5XKK2-F1
#
_cell.length_a   1.000
_cell.length_b   1.000
_cell.length_c   1.000
_cell.angle_alpha   90.00
_cell.angle_beta   90.00
_cell.angle_gamma   90.00
#
_symmetry.space_group_name_H-M   'P 1'
#
loop_
_entity.id
_entity.type
_entity.pdbx_description
1 polymer ?
#
loop_
_entity_poly.entity_id
_entity_poly.type
_entity_poly.pdbx_seq_one_letter_code
_entity_poly.pdbx_strand_id
1 'polypeptide(L)'
;SGPEDTLFGFSVLQHEADGEKSMLVGAPWDGPPNNRKGDVYKCIFRFPKTKLVVLCVSGETALQNVSKNLRNSHLGMTLTPDSPDGFLACAPLWSQECGTSMFSTGICASVSDDLEPRETIAPTAQRCSTYMDIVIVLDGSNSIYPWYEVQNFLSNILSKFHISSDQMQVGILQYGEVAVHEWSLNDYQTTQEVVEAAKNISRQEGRETRTAYAIHMACAERGARDGATKVMIVVTDGESHDGEELPDALAECQNRNITRYAIAVLGHYIRRQQDPDTFISEIKYIASDPDDKYFFNVTDEAALNDIVDALGDRIFTLEGTLGYNQSSFHMEMSQIGFSTHTLDDGILFGMVGAYDWDGGVLKEGTNGRIMPPREAFESEFPLELKNHAAYLGYTVSSVIVGDWRRLYVAGAPRFKHKGKVILFELSDDGDVNIVQALNGEQIGSYYGSEVCGMDIDQDGITDVLLVAAPMYLGSGNKEAGRVYIYTLSGVFVSNGTLKSEEKSQDARFGYAMAAAPDLNHDGFTDLLVGAPLEDEHRGAVYVYHGNGIYVIHDYKQRIPGSSISSSLQYFGRSVSARLDLDGDDLIDLAVGAQGSAVMLSSRSIVQINVSLSFQPHSINVIQKTCQRGGRESSCLNATACFTTVSRSPGPHSNSFGRNPYTRALFDESSHRQTQMSVQVHTGQTVCYKLPFHVYDTADYIRPISFSLRFRINNTESGPVLDEGWPTTVKKSIQFFKDCGEDDVCTTDLVLQAHMDISGTSRADSQTELSWCFPCRQRPYVIRSPRRRLAVEVQLQNRLENAYNTSLTLHYSRNLHFSSLSIRVKHNADTRGNTLIAASSTSNGCSVLVGGRPTEDRVHRSGLQQPLV
;
A
#
# COMPACT_ATOMS: atom_id res chain seq x y z
N SER A 1 -1.06 18.19 -17.61
CA SER A 1 0.36 17.82 -17.65
C SER A 1 1.20 19.02 -17.27
N GLY A 2 2.34 18.78 -16.63
CA GLY A 2 3.41 19.75 -16.39
C GLY A 2 4.69 19.33 -17.12
N PRO A 3 5.83 19.98 -16.86
CA PRO A 3 7.13 19.53 -17.35
C PRO A 3 7.51 18.14 -16.80
N GLU A 4 8.27 17.36 -17.56
CA GLU A 4 8.69 16.02 -17.13
C GLU A 4 9.77 16.05 -16.04
N ASP A 5 10.57 17.11 -15.97
CA ASP A 5 11.70 17.25 -15.04
C ASP A 5 11.30 17.78 -13.66
N THR A 6 10.10 18.36 -13.51
CA THR A 6 9.55 18.79 -12.22
C THR A 6 8.86 17.65 -11.45
N LEU A 7 8.78 16.47 -12.06
CA LEU A 7 8.03 15.31 -11.57
C LEU A 7 6.56 15.60 -11.23
N PHE A 8 5.93 16.58 -11.91
CA PHE A 8 4.49 16.84 -11.82
C PHE A 8 3.69 15.54 -11.94
N GLY A 9 2.80 15.29 -10.98
CA GLY A 9 2.11 14.01 -10.81
C GLY A 9 2.80 13.05 -9.83
N PHE A 10 3.72 13.56 -8.99
CA PHE A 10 4.39 12.77 -7.95
C PHE A 10 3.36 12.23 -6.95
N SER A 11 2.61 13.15 -6.36
CA SER A 11 1.45 12.93 -5.50
C SER A 11 0.20 13.49 -6.20
N VAL A 12 -0.96 12.89 -5.95
CA VAL A 12 -2.27 13.40 -6.36
C VAL A 12 -3.24 13.26 -5.20
N LEU A 13 -4.09 14.26 -5.00
CA LEU A 13 -5.12 14.26 -3.97
C LEU A 13 -6.41 14.90 -4.50
N GLN A 14 -7.54 14.21 -4.37
CA GLN A 14 -8.85 14.81 -4.62
C GLN A 14 -9.24 15.71 -3.44
N HIS A 15 -9.72 16.92 -3.74
CA HIS A 15 -9.94 17.98 -2.77
C HIS A 15 -11.20 18.78 -3.08
N GLU A 16 -12.03 19.03 -2.06
CA GLU A 16 -13.28 19.82 -2.16
C GLU A 16 -13.34 20.83 -1.02
N ALA A 17 -13.66 22.08 -1.35
CA ALA A 17 -13.88 23.16 -0.40
C ALA A 17 -14.89 24.18 -0.98
N ASP A 18 -15.80 24.70 -0.15
CA ASP A 18 -16.95 25.52 -0.56
C ASP A 18 -17.80 24.93 -1.72
N GLY A 19 -17.71 23.61 -1.94
CA GLY A 19 -18.33 22.91 -3.08
C GLY A 19 -17.59 23.06 -4.42
N GLU A 20 -16.42 23.71 -4.47
CA GLU A 20 -15.52 23.59 -5.62
C GLU A 20 -14.65 22.33 -5.47
N LYS A 21 -14.87 21.38 -6.37
CA LYS A 21 -14.13 20.12 -6.43
C LYS A 21 -12.91 20.23 -7.36
N SER A 22 -11.80 19.63 -6.94
CA SER A 22 -10.49 19.81 -7.59
C SER A 22 -9.55 18.62 -7.35
N MET A 23 -8.46 18.58 -8.11
CA MET A 23 -7.34 17.66 -7.92
C MET A 23 -6.08 18.48 -7.62
N LEU A 24 -5.53 18.30 -6.42
CA LEU A 24 -4.21 18.80 -6.05
C LEU A 24 -3.15 17.86 -6.61
N VAL A 25 -2.08 18.42 -7.17
CA VAL A 25 -1.00 17.66 -7.80
C VAL A 25 0.36 18.18 -7.34
N GLY A 26 1.18 17.31 -6.76
CA GLY A 26 2.54 17.64 -6.37
C GLY A 26 3.53 17.60 -7.55
N ALA A 27 4.38 18.61 -7.60
CA ALA A 27 5.53 18.71 -8.50
C ALA A 27 6.82 18.99 -7.70
N PRO A 28 7.33 18.02 -6.92
CA PRO A 28 8.42 18.28 -5.97
C PRO A 28 9.77 18.60 -6.60
N TRP A 29 9.96 18.49 -7.91
CA TRP A 29 11.16 18.99 -8.61
C TRP A 29 10.89 20.30 -9.35
N ASP A 30 9.82 21.04 -9.03
CA ASP A 30 9.63 22.38 -9.59
C ASP A 30 10.67 23.40 -9.08
N GLY A 31 10.84 24.48 -9.84
CA GLY A 31 11.91 25.45 -9.69
C GLY A 31 13.17 25.14 -10.51
N PRO A 32 14.16 26.05 -10.53
CA PRO A 32 15.34 25.95 -11.37
C PRO A 32 16.26 24.78 -11.00
N PRO A 33 17.11 24.27 -11.92
CA PRO A 33 17.95 23.09 -11.69
C PRO A 33 18.91 23.17 -10.48
N ASN A 34 19.24 24.38 -10.01
CA ASN A 34 20.09 24.63 -8.84
C ASN A 34 19.32 24.98 -7.56
N ASN A 35 17.98 25.08 -7.62
CA ASN A 35 17.11 25.20 -6.45
C ASN A 35 15.72 24.59 -6.75
N ARG A 36 15.61 23.28 -6.58
CA ARG A 36 14.39 22.48 -6.81
C ARG A 36 13.45 22.58 -5.60
N LYS A 37 12.76 23.71 -5.47
CA LYS A 37 11.88 23.99 -4.31
C LYS A 37 10.69 23.04 -4.22
N GLY A 38 10.16 22.58 -5.35
CA GLY A 38 8.87 21.92 -5.45
C GLY A 38 7.68 22.88 -5.36
N ASP A 39 6.54 22.46 -5.90
CA ASP A 39 5.28 23.22 -5.89
C ASP A 39 4.05 22.27 -5.85
N VAL A 40 2.87 22.81 -5.53
CA VAL A 40 1.57 22.12 -5.54
C VAL A 40 0.60 22.86 -6.45
N TYR A 41 -0.04 22.12 -7.35
CA TYR A 41 -0.97 22.65 -8.34
C TYR A 41 -2.43 22.28 -8.03
N LYS A 42 -3.33 23.27 -7.88
CA LYS A 42 -4.79 23.04 -7.80
C LYS A 42 -5.39 23.01 -9.19
N CYS A 43 -5.75 21.82 -9.68
CA CYS A 43 -6.42 21.61 -10.96
C CYS A 43 -7.94 21.48 -10.77
N ILE A 44 -8.69 22.50 -11.20
CA ILE A 44 -10.15 22.59 -11.07
C ILE A 44 -10.82 22.08 -12.35
N PHE A 45 -11.87 21.27 -12.22
CA PHE A 45 -12.64 20.70 -13.33
C PHE A 45 -13.92 21.50 -13.55
N ARG A 46 -14.13 22.07 -14.74
CA ARG A 46 -15.32 22.87 -15.06
C ARG A 46 -15.99 22.37 -16.33
N PHE A 47 -17.33 22.33 -16.33
CA PHE A 47 -18.15 21.73 -17.40
C PHE A 47 -19.05 22.74 -18.13
N PRO A 48 -18.52 23.86 -18.69
CA PRO A 48 -19.31 24.82 -19.44
C PRO A 48 -19.73 24.24 -20.80
N LYS A 49 -20.85 23.50 -20.81
CA LYS A 49 -21.51 22.89 -21.97
C LYS A 49 -20.73 21.70 -22.56
N THR A 50 -20.81 20.56 -21.87
CA THR A 50 -20.37 19.22 -22.34
C THR A 50 -18.92 19.11 -22.82
N LYS A 51 -18.04 20.01 -22.36
CA LYS A 51 -16.59 19.92 -22.56
C LYS A 51 -15.89 20.30 -21.26
N LEU A 52 -15.07 19.37 -20.75
CA LEU A 52 -14.20 19.63 -19.62
C LEU A 52 -13.19 20.75 -19.95
N VAL A 53 -13.07 21.69 -19.03
CA VAL A 53 -11.99 22.68 -18.96
C VAL A 53 -11.27 22.45 -17.63
N VAL A 54 -9.98 22.12 -17.69
CA VAL A 54 -9.12 22.02 -16.51
C VAL A 54 -8.33 23.31 -16.37
N LEU A 55 -8.41 23.95 -15.21
CA LEU A 55 -7.57 25.10 -14.84
C LEU A 55 -6.65 24.68 -13.69
N CYS A 56 -5.34 24.58 -13.94
CA CYS A 56 -4.35 24.32 -12.90
C CYS A 56 -3.68 25.64 -12.48
N VAL A 57 -3.72 25.96 -11.19
CA VAL A 57 -3.05 27.12 -10.59
C VAL A 57 -1.88 26.63 -9.73
N SER A 58 -0.74 27.32 -9.81
CA SER A 58 0.51 27.03 -9.06
C SER A 58 0.49 27.70 -7.68
N GLY A 59 1.14 27.05 -6.71
CA GLY A 59 1.25 27.50 -5.32
C GLY A 59 2.56 28.23 -5.00
N GLU A 60 3.13 29.01 -5.93
CA GLU A 60 4.41 29.74 -5.76
C GLU A 60 4.56 30.48 -4.42
N THR A 61 3.44 30.91 -3.80
CA THR A 61 3.34 31.62 -2.53
C THR A 61 3.42 30.74 -1.27
N ALA A 62 3.12 29.45 -1.36
CA ALA A 62 2.82 28.56 -0.22
C ALA A 62 3.96 28.35 0.80
N LEU A 63 5.20 28.76 0.51
CA LEU A 63 6.29 28.79 1.48
C LEU A 63 7.07 30.13 1.51
N GLN A 64 6.63 31.19 0.80
CA GLN A 64 7.44 32.41 0.66
C GLN A 64 7.72 33.15 1.99
N ASN A 65 6.81 33.06 2.95
CA ASN A 65 6.97 33.67 4.27
C ASN A 65 7.83 32.84 5.26
N VAL A 66 8.18 31.59 4.91
CA VAL A 66 8.61 30.57 5.88
C VAL A 66 10.11 30.60 6.15
N SER A 67 10.94 30.77 5.12
CA SER A 67 12.39 30.98 5.29
C SER A 67 13.01 31.62 4.05
N LYS A 68 13.98 32.53 4.26
CA LYS A 68 14.78 33.10 3.17
C LYS A 68 15.68 32.04 2.49
N ASN A 69 15.98 30.93 3.18
CA ASN A 69 16.89 29.88 2.72
C ASN A 69 16.16 28.58 2.33
N LEU A 70 14.96 28.68 1.74
CA LEU A 70 14.33 27.54 1.06
C LEU A 70 15.14 27.14 -0.18
N ARG A 71 16.02 26.15 0.01
CA ARG A 71 16.82 25.49 -1.04
C ARG A 71 16.47 24.00 -1.10
N ASN A 72 16.22 23.50 -2.32
CA ASN A 72 15.96 22.07 -2.60
C ASN A 72 14.93 21.42 -1.64
N SER A 73 13.86 22.14 -1.31
CA SER A 73 12.87 21.72 -0.30
C SER A 73 12.02 20.53 -0.74
N HIS A 74 11.78 20.37 -2.04
CA HIS A 74 10.92 19.33 -2.61
C HIS A 74 9.48 19.30 -2.04
N LEU A 75 8.83 20.48 -1.97
CA LEU A 75 7.42 20.61 -1.57
C LEU A 75 6.49 19.83 -2.50
N GLY A 76 5.49 19.16 -1.93
CA GLY A 76 4.51 18.38 -2.68
C GLY A 76 4.95 16.93 -2.92
N MET A 77 6.01 16.45 -2.25
CA MET A 77 6.25 15.00 -2.12
C MET A 77 5.08 14.30 -1.43
N THR A 78 4.55 14.93 -0.37
CA THR A 78 3.42 14.41 0.42
C THR A 78 2.31 15.46 0.42
N LEU A 79 1.08 15.01 0.14
CA LEU A 79 -0.16 15.79 0.24
C LEU A 79 -1.15 15.02 1.11
N THR A 80 -1.92 15.71 1.95
CA THR A 80 -2.90 15.08 2.85
C THR A 80 -4.02 16.08 3.15
N PRO A 81 -5.30 15.67 3.21
CA PRO A 81 -6.39 16.58 3.58
C PRO A 81 -6.20 17.16 4.99
N ASP A 82 -6.48 18.45 5.11
CA ASP A 82 -6.55 19.18 6.38
C ASP A 82 -8.02 19.57 6.63
N SER A 83 -8.42 19.77 7.89
CA SER A 83 -9.85 19.87 8.24
C SER A 83 -10.22 21.20 8.91
N PRO A 84 -11.33 21.86 8.52
CA PRO A 84 -12.27 21.49 7.46
C PRO A 84 -11.88 21.98 6.05
N ASP A 85 -11.15 23.10 5.96
CA ASP A 85 -11.02 23.87 4.72
C ASP A 85 -9.54 23.92 4.24
N GLY A 86 -8.98 22.84 3.71
CA GLY A 86 -7.63 22.92 3.12
C GLY A 86 -6.85 21.61 3.03
N PHE A 87 -5.53 21.74 2.86
CA PHE A 87 -4.64 20.59 2.76
C PHE A 87 -3.26 20.86 3.39
N LEU A 88 -2.66 19.80 3.90
CA LEU A 88 -1.27 19.77 4.32
C LEU A 88 -0.39 19.41 3.12
N ALA A 89 0.66 20.21 2.88
CA ALA A 89 1.71 19.92 1.92
C ALA A 89 3.07 19.85 2.62
N CYS A 90 3.80 18.76 2.39
CA CYS A 90 5.12 18.54 3.01
C CYS A 90 6.27 18.58 2.01
N ALA A 91 7.41 18.97 2.55
CA ALA A 91 8.72 19.13 1.94
C ALA A 91 9.76 18.41 2.82
N PRO A 92 9.75 17.05 2.86
CA PRO A 92 10.54 16.25 3.81
C PRO A 92 12.04 16.22 3.50
N LEU A 93 12.47 16.86 2.40
CA LEU A 93 13.87 17.09 2.04
C LEU A 93 14.31 18.53 2.31
N TRP A 94 13.44 19.39 2.85
CA TRP A 94 13.86 20.70 3.32
C TRP A 94 14.97 20.55 4.36
N SER A 95 16.04 21.31 4.12
CA SER A 95 17.26 21.24 4.89
C SER A 95 17.64 22.62 5.40
N GLN A 96 18.12 22.65 6.64
CA GLN A 96 18.58 23.86 7.33
C GLN A 96 20.10 23.88 7.36
N GLU A 97 20.70 25.02 7.01
CA GLU A 97 22.14 25.28 7.15
C GLU A 97 22.42 25.65 8.63
N CYS A 98 23.32 24.91 9.29
CA CYS A 98 23.80 25.16 10.66
C CYS A 98 25.32 25.02 10.69
N GLY A 99 26.06 26.11 10.89
CA GLY A 99 27.51 26.12 10.78
C GLY A 99 27.98 25.67 9.40
N THR A 100 28.85 24.66 9.37
CA THR A 100 29.29 24.00 8.13
C THR A 100 28.35 22.89 7.64
N SER A 101 27.38 22.49 8.47
CA SER A 101 26.49 21.35 8.24
C SER A 101 25.15 21.72 7.62
N MET A 102 24.50 20.74 6.97
CA MET A 102 23.16 20.86 6.39
C MET A 102 22.28 19.72 6.90
N PHE A 103 21.20 20.05 7.61
CA PHE A 103 20.36 19.11 8.35
C PHE A 103 18.96 19.01 7.74
N SER A 104 18.61 17.84 7.20
CA SER A 104 17.33 17.56 6.54
C SER A 104 16.21 17.22 7.55
N THR A 105 15.82 18.20 8.36
CA THR A 105 14.77 18.06 9.37
C THR A 105 13.39 17.81 8.76
N GLY A 106 13.11 18.37 7.57
CA GLY A 106 11.81 18.34 6.91
C GLY A 106 10.85 19.44 7.41
N ILE A 107 9.86 19.80 6.59
CA ILE A 107 8.89 20.86 6.90
C ILE A 107 7.55 20.60 6.20
N CYS A 108 6.44 21.02 6.81
CA CYS A 108 5.12 21.03 6.19
C CYS A 108 4.44 22.39 6.35
N ALA A 109 3.44 22.67 5.51
CA ALA A 109 2.55 23.80 5.64
C ALA A 109 1.08 23.36 5.54
N SER A 110 0.22 23.91 6.39
CA SER A 110 -1.23 23.92 6.18
C SER A 110 -1.54 25.03 5.18
N VAL A 111 -2.28 24.71 4.12
CA VAL A 111 -2.53 25.57 2.97
C VAL A 111 -4.04 25.67 2.73
N SER A 112 -4.52 26.89 2.47
CA SER A 112 -5.91 27.15 2.13
C SER A 112 -6.27 26.73 0.71
N ASP A 113 -7.56 26.73 0.43
CA ASP A 113 -8.17 26.35 -0.85
C ASP A 113 -7.89 27.34 -1.99
N ASP A 114 -7.45 28.55 -1.62
CA ASP A 114 -6.91 29.60 -2.50
C ASP A 114 -5.38 29.50 -2.69
N LEU A 115 -4.73 28.45 -2.18
CA LEU A 115 -3.27 28.23 -2.17
C LEU A 115 -2.48 29.23 -1.29
N GLU A 116 -3.11 29.84 -0.28
CA GLU A 116 -2.42 30.68 0.69
C GLU A 116 -1.95 29.87 1.93
N PRO A 117 -0.71 30.06 2.41
CA PRO A 117 -0.21 29.34 3.58
C PRO A 117 -0.83 29.89 4.88
N ARG A 118 -1.37 28.99 5.70
CA ARG A 118 -1.98 29.30 7.01
C ARG A 118 -0.98 29.16 8.14
N GLU A 119 -0.36 27.99 8.25
CA GLU A 119 0.56 27.64 9.33
C GLU A 119 1.73 26.78 8.80
N THR A 120 2.89 26.88 9.45
CA THR A 120 4.07 26.07 9.17
C THR A 120 4.33 25.09 10.29
N ILE A 121 4.35 23.80 9.96
CA ILE A 121 4.63 22.71 10.88
C ILE A 121 6.08 22.25 10.64
N ALA A 122 6.98 22.77 11.47
CA ALA A 122 8.42 22.50 11.46
C ALA A 122 8.90 22.01 12.85
N PRO A 123 8.29 20.97 13.45
CA PRO A 123 8.42 20.68 14.88
C PRO A 123 9.80 20.18 15.31
N THR A 124 10.55 19.62 14.36
CA THR A 124 11.92 19.10 14.52
C THR A 124 12.98 20.04 13.95
N ALA A 125 12.60 21.21 13.41
CA ALA A 125 13.53 22.21 12.92
C ALA A 125 14.31 22.81 14.10
N GLN A 126 15.47 22.21 14.37
CA GLN A 126 16.36 22.59 15.45
C GLN A 126 16.79 24.05 15.24
N ARG A 127 16.61 24.91 16.24
CA ARG A 127 17.39 26.17 16.27
C ARG A 127 18.85 25.74 16.30
N CYS A 128 19.71 26.18 15.39
CA CYS A 128 21.13 25.83 15.42
C CYS A 128 21.70 26.30 16.78
N SER A 129 21.97 25.36 17.71
CA SER A 129 22.03 25.66 19.15
C SER A 129 23.20 25.02 19.90
N THR A 130 24.30 24.77 19.19
CA THR A 130 25.63 24.63 19.79
C THR A 130 26.55 25.72 19.27
N TYR A 131 26.52 26.89 19.92
CA TYR A 131 27.70 27.77 19.93
C TYR A 131 28.90 26.95 20.42
N MET A 132 30.08 27.08 19.82
CA MET A 132 31.26 26.33 20.26
C MET A 132 32.38 27.25 20.75
N ASP A 133 32.97 26.90 21.88
CA ASP A 133 34.09 27.60 22.49
C ASP A 133 35.30 26.65 22.51
N ILE A 134 36.32 26.95 21.72
CA ILE A 134 37.52 26.12 21.57
C ILE A 134 38.71 26.81 22.26
N VAL A 135 39.40 26.11 23.16
CA VAL A 135 40.65 26.60 23.77
C VAL A 135 41.80 25.67 23.39
N ILE A 136 42.78 26.21 22.66
CA ILE A 136 43.97 25.43 22.29
C ILE A 136 45.07 25.70 23.33
N VAL A 137 45.54 24.65 23.98
CA VAL A 137 46.53 24.66 25.06
C VAL A 137 47.85 24.11 24.50
N LEU A 138 48.81 25.01 24.29
CA LEU A 138 50.02 24.76 23.51
C LEU A 138 51.27 24.76 24.39
N ASP A 139 52.01 23.65 24.37
CA ASP A 139 53.36 23.60 24.89
C ASP A 139 54.29 24.51 24.06
N GLY A 140 54.87 25.51 24.73
CA GLY A 140 55.85 26.46 24.22
C GLY A 140 57.22 26.32 24.89
N SER A 141 57.50 25.16 25.50
CA SER A 141 58.76 24.85 26.17
C SER A 141 59.94 24.73 25.19
N ASN A 142 61.14 24.40 25.71
CA ASN A 142 62.34 24.26 24.90
C ASN A 142 62.47 22.94 24.12
N SER A 143 61.63 21.93 24.36
CA SER A 143 61.67 20.65 23.63
C SER A 143 61.01 20.75 22.24
N ILE A 144 59.85 21.41 22.15
CA ILE A 144 59.15 21.72 20.89
C ILE A 144 60.08 22.51 19.96
N TYR A 145 60.54 21.87 18.87
CA TYR A 145 61.39 22.50 17.87
C TYR A 145 61.38 21.75 16.51
N PRO A 146 61.01 22.39 15.39
CA PRO A 146 60.95 23.84 15.21
C PRO A 146 59.53 24.41 15.35
N TRP A 147 59.43 25.56 16.04
CA TRP A 147 58.16 26.22 16.37
C TRP A 147 57.25 26.54 15.17
N TYR A 148 57.83 26.77 13.99
CA TYR A 148 57.05 27.16 12.82
C TYR A 148 56.08 26.05 12.35
N GLU A 149 56.31 24.78 12.69
CA GLU A 149 55.36 23.70 12.37
C GLU A 149 54.11 23.76 13.28
N VAL A 150 54.24 24.26 14.52
CA VAL A 150 53.09 24.56 15.38
C VAL A 150 52.31 25.75 14.82
N GLN A 151 53.00 26.79 14.32
CA GLN A 151 52.35 27.92 13.63
C GLN A 151 51.64 27.48 12.34
N ASN A 152 52.20 26.52 11.59
CA ASN A 152 51.56 25.90 10.42
C ASN A 152 50.30 25.12 10.84
N PHE A 153 50.41 24.22 11.82
CA PHE A 153 49.31 23.44 12.38
C PHE A 153 48.14 24.34 12.81
N LEU A 154 48.42 25.38 13.60
CA LEU A 154 47.43 26.36 14.02
C LEU A 154 46.79 27.08 12.82
N SER A 155 47.59 27.60 11.89
CA SER A 155 47.08 28.26 10.69
C SER A 155 46.13 27.35 9.90
N ASN A 156 46.47 26.06 9.79
CA ASN A 156 45.72 25.07 9.02
C ASN A 156 44.43 24.66 9.74
N ILE A 157 44.47 24.31 11.02
CA ILE A 157 43.26 23.90 11.79
C ILE A 157 42.29 25.08 11.97
N LEU A 158 42.79 26.27 12.31
CA LEU A 158 41.96 27.46 12.52
C LEU A 158 41.29 27.91 11.20
N SER A 159 41.92 27.69 10.05
CA SER A 159 41.33 28.01 8.74
C SER A 159 40.09 27.18 8.38
N LYS A 160 39.86 26.04 9.05
CA LYS A 160 38.65 25.23 8.89
C LYS A 160 37.47 25.71 9.72
N PHE A 161 37.73 26.35 10.85
CA PHE A 161 36.69 26.77 11.79
C PHE A 161 35.95 28.02 11.27
N HIS A 162 34.62 28.02 11.39
CA HIS A 162 33.79 29.17 11.07
C HIS A 162 33.66 30.09 12.30
N ILE A 163 34.70 30.90 12.51
CA ILE A 163 34.85 31.74 13.69
C ILE A 163 33.99 33.00 13.55
N SER A 164 33.01 33.14 14.45
CA SER A 164 32.15 34.32 14.59
C SER A 164 31.57 34.40 16.00
N SER A 165 31.16 35.59 16.42
CA SER A 165 30.56 35.82 17.76
C SER A 165 29.24 35.06 17.98
N ASP A 166 28.57 34.63 16.91
CA ASP A 166 27.34 33.84 16.90
C ASP A 166 27.51 32.38 16.43
N GLN A 167 28.76 31.90 16.23
CA GLN A 167 29.08 30.50 15.93
C GLN A 167 30.26 30.05 16.82
N MET A 168 31.46 29.92 16.25
CA MET A 168 32.65 29.42 16.95
C MET A 168 33.48 30.57 17.53
N GLN A 169 33.91 30.45 18.77
CA GLN A 169 34.89 31.31 19.42
C GLN A 169 36.14 30.51 19.76
N VAL A 170 37.34 31.10 19.62
CA VAL A 170 38.61 30.39 19.79
C VAL A 170 39.62 31.20 20.60
N GLY A 171 40.05 30.67 21.74
CA GLY A 171 41.15 31.18 22.56
C GLY A 171 42.40 30.32 22.39
N ILE A 172 43.58 30.90 22.61
CA ILE A 172 44.85 30.17 22.64
C ILE A 172 45.63 30.52 23.90
N LEU A 173 46.02 29.47 24.63
CA LEU A 173 46.87 29.54 25.81
C LEU A 173 48.18 28.79 25.52
N GLN A 174 49.31 29.48 25.65
CA GLN A 174 50.64 28.91 25.52
C GLN A 174 51.26 28.70 26.92
N TYR A 175 51.98 27.61 27.14
CA TYR A 175 52.56 27.30 28.45
C TYR A 175 53.96 26.68 28.41
N GLY A 176 54.63 26.68 29.56
CA GLY A 176 55.95 26.10 29.79
C GLY A 176 56.26 26.16 31.29
N GLU A 177 57.21 27.00 31.67
CA GLU A 177 57.46 27.35 33.09
C GLU A 177 56.38 28.30 33.65
N VAL A 178 55.68 29.02 32.77
CA VAL A 178 54.49 29.85 33.04
C VAL A 178 53.43 29.59 31.96
N ALA A 179 52.17 29.93 32.23
CA ALA A 179 51.07 29.90 31.26
C ALA A 179 50.58 31.32 30.93
N VAL A 180 50.28 31.57 29.64
CA VAL A 180 49.91 32.87 29.07
C VAL A 180 48.81 32.67 28.04
N HIS A 181 47.71 33.42 28.13
CA HIS A 181 46.76 33.52 27.02
C HIS A 181 47.39 34.41 25.93
N GLU A 182 47.61 33.86 24.73
CA GLU A 182 47.97 34.65 23.55
C GLU A 182 46.75 35.49 23.10
N TRP A 183 45.55 34.92 23.23
CA TRP A 183 44.27 35.63 23.24
C TRP A 183 43.14 34.77 23.85
N SER A 184 42.07 35.45 24.27
CA SER A 184 40.85 34.89 24.86
C SER A 184 39.77 34.65 23.80
N LEU A 185 38.76 33.83 24.12
CA LEU A 185 37.69 33.39 23.20
C LEU A 185 37.00 34.50 22.37
N ASN A 186 36.87 35.71 22.93
CA ASN A 186 36.12 36.83 22.33
C ASN A 186 37.00 37.96 21.76
N ASP A 187 38.32 37.77 21.70
CA ASP A 187 39.25 38.83 21.29
C ASP A 187 39.32 39.02 19.76
N TYR A 188 38.89 38.02 18.99
CA TYR A 188 38.74 38.05 17.52
C TYR A 188 37.34 37.60 17.09
N GLN A 189 36.86 38.06 15.92
CA GLN A 189 35.47 37.84 15.48
C GLN A 189 35.35 37.22 14.08
N THR A 190 36.46 36.92 13.41
CA THR A 190 36.48 36.27 12.10
C THR A 190 37.62 35.26 11.97
N THR A 191 37.43 34.24 11.13
CA THR A 191 38.47 33.23 10.83
C THR A 191 39.75 33.87 10.26
N GLN A 192 39.64 34.94 9.47
CA GLN A 192 40.82 35.60 8.89
C GLN A 192 41.70 36.25 9.98
N GLU A 193 41.11 37.00 10.91
CA GLU A 193 41.85 37.65 12.00
C GLU A 193 42.60 36.63 12.86
N VAL A 194 41.95 35.51 13.21
CA VAL A 194 42.54 34.43 14.01
C VAL A 194 43.68 33.73 13.27
N VAL A 195 43.53 33.46 11.96
CA VAL A 195 44.59 32.84 11.14
C VAL A 195 45.76 33.80 10.87
N GLU A 196 45.54 35.12 10.88
CA GLU A 196 46.61 36.12 10.83
C GLU A 196 47.31 36.28 12.19
N ALA A 197 46.57 36.19 13.31
CA ALA A 197 47.14 36.20 14.66
C ALA A 197 48.02 34.96 14.93
N ALA A 198 47.55 33.76 14.58
CA ALA A 198 48.25 32.49 14.80
C ALA A 198 49.67 32.45 14.18
N LYS A 199 49.86 33.08 13.02
CA LYS A 199 51.15 33.16 12.32
C LYS A 199 52.18 34.04 13.04
N ASN A 200 51.73 34.87 13.97
CA ASN A 200 52.58 35.82 14.71
C ASN A 200 52.87 35.38 16.15
N ILE A 201 52.32 34.24 16.62
CA ILE A 201 52.60 33.71 17.97
C ILE A 201 54.09 33.34 18.06
N SER A 202 54.83 34.01 18.94
CA SER A 202 56.19 33.63 19.33
C SER A 202 56.17 32.54 20.40
N ARG A 203 57.12 31.60 20.33
CA ARG A 203 57.36 30.61 21.40
C ARG A 203 57.75 31.33 22.70
N GLN A 204 57.10 31.01 23.83
CA GLN A 204 57.40 31.61 25.15
C GLN A 204 58.79 31.22 25.67
N GLU A 205 59.23 30.00 25.36
CA GLU A 205 60.45 29.33 25.85
C GLU A 205 60.43 29.03 27.36
N GLY A 206 60.76 27.79 27.74
CA GLY A 206 60.74 27.34 29.14
C GLY A 206 61.60 26.11 29.37
N ARG A 207 62.03 25.87 30.62
CA ARG A 207 62.79 24.65 30.99
C ARG A 207 61.95 23.55 31.61
N GLU A 208 60.70 23.88 31.94
CA GLU A 208 59.70 22.99 32.51
C GLU A 208 58.46 22.99 31.60
N THR A 209 57.64 21.95 31.71
CA THR A 209 56.37 21.80 30.99
C THR A 209 55.27 21.63 32.04
N ARG A 210 54.54 22.71 32.36
CA ARG A 210 53.52 22.74 33.43
C ARG A 210 52.11 22.55 32.88
N THR A 211 51.81 21.33 32.49
CA THR A 211 50.58 20.95 31.77
C THR A 211 49.35 20.97 32.69
N ALA A 212 49.46 20.58 33.96
CA ALA A 212 48.33 20.61 34.89
C ALA A 212 47.84 22.04 35.15
N TYR A 213 48.78 22.95 35.42
CA TYR A 213 48.50 24.37 35.62
C TYR A 213 47.90 25.02 34.36
N ALA A 214 48.39 24.65 33.18
CA ALA A 214 47.85 25.14 31.89
C ALA A 214 46.41 24.66 31.63
N ILE A 215 46.11 23.39 31.90
CA ILE A 215 44.76 22.81 31.79
C ILE A 215 43.82 23.48 32.80
N HIS A 216 44.24 23.64 34.05
CA HIS A 216 43.45 24.33 35.09
C HIS A 216 43.12 25.78 34.68
N MET A 217 44.09 26.52 34.12
CA MET A 217 43.87 27.89 33.65
C MET A 217 42.90 27.94 32.46
N ALA A 218 43.06 27.06 31.48
CA ALA A 218 42.21 26.98 30.30
C ALA A 218 40.79 26.46 30.60
N CYS A 219 40.60 25.66 31.65
CA CYS A 219 39.26 25.30 32.12
C CYS A 219 38.56 26.46 32.87
N ALA A 220 39.32 27.46 33.31
CA ALA A 220 38.84 28.74 33.85
C ALA A 220 38.80 29.90 32.81
N GLU A 221 38.81 29.59 31.51
CA GLU A 221 38.89 30.57 30.40
C GLU A 221 37.86 31.71 30.49
N ARG A 222 38.28 32.91 30.09
CA ARG A 222 37.49 34.14 30.21
C ARG A 222 36.70 34.39 28.93
N GLY A 223 35.39 34.60 29.11
CA GLY A 223 34.46 34.86 28.00
C GLY A 223 33.77 33.60 27.47
N ALA A 224 34.04 32.41 28.03
CA ALA A 224 33.31 31.19 27.70
C ALA A 224 31.79 31.38 27.94
N ARG A 225 31.00 31.02 26.94
CA ARG A 225 29.56 31.28 26.85
C ARG A 225 28.77 30.20 27.59
N ASP A 226 27.69 30.59 28.27
CA ASP A 226 26.79 29.64 28.92
C ASP A 226 25.90 28.96 27.86
N GLY A 227 25.84 27.62 27.93
CA GLY A 227 25.17 26.79 26.91
C GLY A 227 26.00 26.49 25.65
N ALA A 228 27.23 27.00 25.54
CA ALA A 228 28.13 26.61 24.46
C ALA A 228 28.78 25.23 24.71
N THR A 229 29.02 24.47 23.64
CA THR A 229 29.85 23.25 23.65
C THR A 229 31.31 23.66 23.79
N LYS A 230 31.95 23.23 24.88
CA LYS A 230 33.31 23.64 25.24
C LYS A 230 34.30 22.55 24.87
N VAL A 231 35.31 22.91 24.08
CA VAL A 231 36.35 22.00 23.58
C VAL A 231 37.71 22.53 23.97
N MET A 232 38.58 21.65 24.45
CA MET A 232 39.99 21.91 24.70
C MET A 232 40.83 21.03 23.79
N ILE A 233 41.92 21.58 23.25
CA ILE A 233 42.90 20.84 22.45
C ILE A 233 44.28 21.04 23.10
N VAL A 234 44.78 20.03 23.80
CA VAL A 234 46.10 20.05 24.45
C VAL A 234 47.15 19.49 23.50
N VAL A 235 48.27 20.20 23.31
CA VAL A 235 49.39 19.79 22.45
C VAL A 235 50.70 19.91 23.22
N THR A 236 51.52 18.85 23.27
CA THR A 236 52.80 18.80 24.00
C THR A 236 53.74 17.72 23.47
N ASP A 237 55.04 17.82 23.78
CA ASP A 237 56.09 16.84 23.47
C ASP A 237 56.85 16.29 24.69
N GLY A 238 56.39 16.57 25.92
CA GLY A 238 57.07 16.20 27.16
C GLY A 238 56.13 15.96 28.36
N GLU A 239 56.63 15.24 29.37
CA GLU A 239 55.86 14.91 30.59
C GLU A 239 55.63 16.14 31.50
N SER A 240 54.44 16.18 32.11
CA SER A 240 53.95 17.21 33.02
C SER A 240 54.84 17.30 34.27
N HIS A 241 55.60 18.39 34.41
CA HIS A 241 56.46 18.63 35.58
C HIS A 241 55.66 18.88 36.87
N ASP A 242 54.37 19.17 36.71
CA ASP A 242 53.31 19.34 37.70
C ASP A 242 52.28 18.19 37.65
N GLY A 243 52.64 17.01 37.12
CA GLY A 243 51.73 15.89 36.86
C GLY A 243 50.96 15.36 38.08
N GLU A 244 51.43 15.60 39.30
CA GLU A 244 50.69 15.29 40.54
C GLU A 244 49.40 16.13 40.70
N GLU A 245 49.30 17.29 40.03
CA GLU A 245 48.15 18.21 40.06
C GLU A 245 47.13 17.93 38.93
N LEU A 246 47.45 17.06 37.96
CA LEU A 246 46.55 16.72 36.84
C LEU A 246 45.15 16.24 37.28
N PRO A 247 44.98 15.38 38.31
CA PRO A 247 43.65 14.88 38.68
C PRO A 247 42.67 15.98 39.10
N ASP A 248 43.14 16.99 39.84
CA ASP A 248 42.30 18.10 40.30
C ASP A 248 41.96 19.06 39.15
N ALA A 249 42.93 19.34 38.26
CA ALA A 249 42.71 20.13 37.05
C ALA A 249 41.66 19.47 36.12
N LEU A 250 41.81 18.18 35.85
CA LEU A 250 40.89 17.41 35.00
C LEU A 250 39.49 17.29 35.62
N ALA A 251 39.39 17.21 36.95
CA ALA A 251 38.11 17.21 37.67
C ALA A 251 37.35 18.55 37.52
N GLU A 252 38.03 19.71 37.56
CA GLU A 252 37.38 20.99 37.25
C GLU A 252 36.89 21.02 35.80
N CYS A 253 37.72 20.59 34.84
CA CYS A 253 37.35 20.52 33.42
C CYS A 253 36.11 19.64 33.18
N GLN A 254 36.03 18.50 33.86
CA GLN A 254 34.90 17.57 33.79
C GLN A 254 33.64 18.18 34.41
N ASN A 255 33.73 18.82 35.59
CA ASN A 255 32.62 19.50 36.23
C ASN A 255 32.07 20.70 35.41
N ARG A 256 32.89 21.27 34.52
CA ARG A 256 32.52 22.32 33.56
C ARG A 256 32.04 21.79 32.20
N ASN A 257 31.96 20.47 32.01
CA ASN A 257 31.66 19.81 30.73
C ASN A 257 32.58 20.25 29.57
N ILE A 258 33.89 20.31 29.80
CA ILE A 258 34.90 20.64 28.76
C ILE A 258 35.50 19.36 28.12
N THR A 259 35.27 19.20 26.81
CA THR A 259 35.69 18.04 26.00
C THR A 259 37.16 18.18 25.62
N ARG A 260 38.03 17.27 26.06
CA ARG A 260 39.49 17.41 25.91
C ARG A 260 40.02 16.47 24.83
N TYR A 261 40.51 17.03 23.74
CA TYR A 261 41.42 16.35 22.82
C TYR A 261 42.86 16.54 23.28
N ALA A 262 43.70 15.51 23.12
CA ALA A 262 45.09 15.53 23.58
C ALA A 262 46.03 14.97 22.50
N ILE A 263 47.08 15.71 22.17
CA ILE A 263 48.00 15.43 21.05
C ILE A 263 49.43 15.26 21.58
N ALA A 264 49.95 14.04 21.54
CA ALA A 264 51.31 13.70 21.92
C ALA A 264 52.28 13.82 20.72
N VAL A 265 53.23 14.74 20.79
CA VAL A 265 54.25 14.96 19.77
C VAL A 265 55.51 14.17 20.15
N LEU A 266 55.82 13.10 19.41
CA LEU A 266 56.89 12.16 19.78
C LEU A 266 58.30 12.58 19.30
N GLY A 267 58.41 13.74 18.63
CA GLY A 267 59.65 14.22 18.00
C GLY A 267 60.83 14.27 18.97
N HIS A 268 60.63 14.75 20.20
CA HIS A 268 61.70 14.81 21.21
C HIS A 268 62.20 13.42 21.63
N TYR A 269 61.29 12.51 21.97
CA TYR A 269 61.59 11.13 22.39
C TYR A 269 62.31 10.35 21.29
N ILE A 270 61.79 10.40 20.05
CA ILE A 270 62.36 9.68 18.91
C ILE A 270 63.76 10.22 18.56
N ARG A 271 63.97 11.55 18.57
CA ARG A 271 65.29 12.16 18.35
C ARG A 271 66.33 11.78 19.41
N ARG A 272 65.89 11.41 20.62
CA ARG A 272 66.77 11.02 21.75
C ARG A 272 66.85 9.51 22.02
N GLN A 273 66.13 8.69 21.26
CA GLN A 273 65.99 7.24 21.49
C GLN A 273 65.47 6.93 22.91
N GLN A 274 64.54 7.75 23.40
CA GLN A 274 63.85 7.55 24.68
C GLN A 274 62.51 6.83 24.47
N ASP A 275 62.11 6.07 25.49
CA ASP A 275 60.83 5.36 25.54
C ASP A 275 59.68 6.34 25.84
N PRO A 276 58.63 6.43 25.00
CA PRO A 276 57.51 7.35 25.20
C PRO A 276 56.31 6.75 25.94
N ASP A 277 56.34 5.47 26.38
CA ASP A 277 55.15 4.80 26.92
C ASP A 277 54.56 5.49 28.17
N THR A 278 55.39 6.12 29.02
CA THR A 278 54.95 6.92 30.18
C THR A 278 54.23 8.20 29.73
N PHE A 279 54.87 8.99 28.88
CA PHE A 279 54.30 10.19 28.26
C PHE A 279 52.97 9.91 27.53
N ILE A 280 52.92 8.86 26.70
CA ILE A 280 51.70 8.46 25.98
C ILE A 280 50.57 8.11 26.97
N SER A 281 50.88 7.50 28.11
CA SER A 281 49.91 7.18 29.16
C SER A 281 49.37 8.44 29.86
N GLU A 282 50.21 9.45 30.08
CA GLU A 282 49.81 10.75 30.65
C GLU A 282 48.90 11.54 29.69
N ILE A 283 49.27 11.63 28.40
CA ILE A 283 48.47 12.37 27.42
C ILE A 283 47.14 11.67 27.12
N LYS A 284 47.08 10.33 27.22
CA LYS A 284 45.81 9.57 27.24
C LYS A 284 44.93 9.90 28.46
N TYR A 285 45.52 10.09 29.64
CA TYR A 285 44.79 10.47 30.85
C TYR A 285 44.25 11.92 30.81
N ILE A 286 44.91 12.82 30.07
CA ILE A 286 44.44 14.19 29.81
C ILE A 286 43.21 14.21 28.88
N ALA A 287 43.10 13.26 27.95
CA ALA A 287 41.99 13.18 27.01
C ALA A 287 40.61 12.95 27.70
N SER A 288 39.54 13.07 26.92
CA SER A 288 38.21 12.59 27.30
C SER A 288 38.03 11.11 26.99
N ASP A 289 37.15 10.41 27.71
CA ASP A 289 36.77 9.03 27.42
C ASP A 289 35.81 8.93 26.21
N PRO A 290 35.91 7.87 25.37
CA PRO A 290 36.98 6.88 25.33
C PRO A 290 38.24 7.45 24.66
N ASP A 291 39.42 7.06 25.15
CA ASP A 291 40.67 7.70 24.78
C ASP A 291 41.02 7.56 23.28
N ASP A 292 40.63 6.47 22.62
CA ASP A 292 40.80 6.27 21.16
C ASP A 292 40.09 7.33 20.28
N LYS A 293 39.03 7.96 20.81
CA LYS A 293 38.29 9.05 20.15
C LYS A 293 38.93 10.43 20.37
N TYR A 294 39.68 10.64 21.46
CA TYR A 294 40.15 11.97 21.87
C TYR A 294 41.67 12.13 21.93
N PHE A 295 42.43 11.04 22.00
CA PHE A 295 43.88 11.00 21.93
C PHE A 295 44.38 10.92 20.48
N PHE A 296 45.44 11.67 20.18
CA PHE A 296 46.23 11.58 18.95
C PHE A 296 47.72 11.51 19.31
N ASN A 297 48.52 10.85 18.49
CA ASN A 297 49.98 10.98 18.52
C ASN A 297 50.54 11.23 17.11
N VAL A 298 51.66 11.95 17.06
CA VAL A 298 52.39 12.29 15.83
C VAL A 298 53.88 12.01 16.00
N THR A 299 54.58 11.66 14.91
CA THR A 299 56.00 11.27 14.98
C THR A 299 56.95 12.42 15.27
N ASP A 300 56.58 13.62 14.86
CA ASP A 300 57.35 14.86 14.98
C ASP A 300 56.43 16.08 14.85
N GLU A 301 56.99 17.27 15.01
CA GLU A 301 56.29 18.54 14.94
C GLU A 301 55.65 18.81 13.56
N ALA A 302 56.21 18.29 12.46
CA ALA A 302 55.66 18.51 11.11
C ALA A 302 54.41 17.66 10.84
N ALA A 303 54.40 16.42 11.34
CA ALA A 303 53.27 15.49 11.28
C ALA A 303 52.01 15.97 12.03
N LEU A 304 52.08 17.06 12.82
CA LEU A 304 50.89 17.77 13.30
C LEU A 304 49.96 18.21 12.16
N ASN A 305 50.50 18.51 10.96
CA ASN A 305 49.69 18.93 9.83
C ASN A 305 48.85 17.78 9.24
N ASP A 306 49.32 16.53 9.35
CA ASP A 306 48.62 15.35 8.80
C ASP A 306 47.33 15.01 9.58
N ILE A 307 47.25 15.40 10.85
CA ILE A 307 46.05 15.18 11.69
C ILE A 307 45.00 16.29 11.60
N VAL A 308 45.25 17.39 10.85
CA VAL A 308 44.30 18.52 10.71
C VAL A 308 42.99 18.12 10.01
N ASP A 309 43.02 17.08 9.17
CA ASP A 309 41.82 16.47 8.61
C ASP A 309 41.05 15.68 9.68
N ALA A 310 41.67 14.66 10.27
CA ALA A 310 41.01 13.80 11.25
C ALA A 310 40.53 14.53 12.53
N LEU A 311 41.27 15.54 13.01
CA LEU A 311 40.90 16.32 14.20
C LEU A 311 39.80 17.34 13.88
N GLY A 312 39.88 18.01 12.72
CA GLY A 312 38.82 18.90 12.25
C GLY A 312 37.48 18.17 12.14
N ASP A 313 37.46 17.06 11.41
CA ASP A 313 36.26 16.25 11.18
C ASP A 313 35.66 15.73 12.50
N ARG A 314 36.48 15.29 13.47
CA ARG A 314 36.00 14.89 14.81
C ARG A 314 35.38 16.06 15.56
N ILE A 315 35.93 17.27 15.48
CA ILE A 315 35.36 18.48 16.11
C ILE A 315 34.04 18.86 15.45
N PHE A 316 33.93 18.81 14.11
CA PHE A 316 32.68 19.14 13.41
C PHE A 316 31.52 18.19 13.74
N THR A 317 31.76 16.93 14.12
CA THR A 317 30.68 16.06 14.62
C THR A 317 29.98 16.58 15.89
N LEU A 318 30.61 17.52 16.63
CA LEU A 318 30.03 18.16 17.82
C LEU A 318 29.17 19.39 17.50
N GLU A 319 29.18 19.91 16.27
CA GLU A 319 28.28 21.00 15.81
C GLU A 319 26.84 20.54 15.54
N GLY A 320 26.64 19.22 15.45
CA GLY A 320 25.36 18.58 15.10
C GLY A 320 24.89 17.49 16.06
N THR A 321 25.51 17.36 17.24
CA THR A 321 25.15 16.32 18.22
C THR A 321 25.08 16.87 19.64
N LEU A 322 23.92 16.71 20.29
CA LEU A 322 23.70 17.15 21.67
C LEU A 322 24.25 16.14 22.70
N GLY A 323 25.57 16.04 22.80
CA GLY A 323 26.21 15.40 23.96
C GLY A 323 27.54 14.71 23.70
N TYR A 324 28.15 14.27 24.78
CA TYR A 324 29.55 13.81 24.80
C TYR A 324 29.87 12.57 23.94
N ASN A 325 28.90 11.68 23.73
CA ASN A 325 29.23 10.26 23.58
C ASN A 325 28.72 9.57 22.30
N GLN A 326 28.07 10.28 21.37
CA GLN A 326 27.58 9.66 20.13
C GLN A 326 27.74 10.57 18.91
N SER A 327 28.30 10.03 17.83
CA SER A 327 28.30 10.65 16.49
C SER A 327 27.03 10.27 15.73
N SER A 328 25.87 10.50 16.35
CA SER A 328 24.56 10.01 15.91
C SER A 328 23.57 11.15 15.70
N PHE A 329 22.75 11.04 14.65
CA PHE A 329 21.68 12.01 14.41
C PHE A 329 20.45 11.61 15.23
N HIS A 330 19.93 12.53 16.04
CA HIS A 330 18.69 12.33 16.78
C HIS A 330 17.51 12.82 15.94
N MET A 331 17.42 14.12 15.69
CA MET A 331 16.31 14.76 14.97
C MET A 331 16.77 15.67 13.81
N GLU A 332 18.07 15.92 13.71
CA GLU A 332 18.72 16.75 12.70
C GLU A 332 18.39 16.27 11.27
N MET A 333 18.30 14.95 11.09
CA MET A 333 17.94 14.31 9.83
C MET A 333 16.51 13.75 9.83
N SER A 334 15.59 14.26 10.68
CA SER A 334 14.29 13.60 10.92
C SER A 334 13.42 13.39 9.67
N GLN A 335 13.57 14.24 8.66
CA GLN A 335 12.75 14.25 7.43
C GLN A 335 11.23 14.17 7.72
N ILE A 336 10.73 15.01 8.63
CA ILE A 336 9.32 14.98 9.01
C ILE A 336 8.41 15.32 7.82
N GLY A 337 7.25 14.65 7.77
CA GLY A 337 6.30 14.78 6.67
C GLY A 337 6.65 13.87 5.49
N PHE A 338 7.58 12.93 5.66
CA PHE A 338 7.86 11.90 4.67
C PHE A 338 6.61 11.07 4.35
N SER A 339 5.79 10.81 5.38
CA SER A 339 4.41 10.37 5.25
C SER A 339 3.55 11.08 6.30
N THR A 340 2.25 11.22 6.02
CA THR A 340 1.29 11.91 6.88
C THR A 340 -0.08 11.24 6.80
N HIS A 341 -0.84 11.26 7.90
CA HIS A 341 -2.19 10.71 7.97
C HIS A 341 -3.08 11.56 8.90
N THR A 342 -4.21 12.03 8.36
CA THR A 342 -5.21 12.83 9.09
C THR A 342 -5.92 11.98 10.16
N LEU A 343 -6.17 12.57 11.33
CA LEU A 343 -6.96 12.01 12.43
C LEU A 343 -8.06 13.01 12.80
N ASP A 344 -9.15 12.55 13.45
CA ASP A 344 -10.19 13.47 13.94
C ASP A 344 -9.67 14.47 14.99
N ASP A 345 -8.54 14.16 15.64
CA ASP A 345 -7.94 14.93 16.73
C ASP A 345 -6.61 15.62 16.38
N GLY A 346 -6.12 15.47 15.14
CA GLY A 346 -4.82 16.00 14.70
C GLY A 346 -4.25 15.34 13.44
N ILE A 347 -2.93 15.36 13.28
CA ILE A 347 -2.20 14.71 12.17
C ILE A 347 -1.08 13.84 12.73
N LEU A 348 -0.97 12.60 12.23
CA LEU A 348 0.18 11.73 12.44
C LEU A 348 1.21 11.94 11.33
N PHE A 349 2.46 12.15 11.70
CA PHE A 349 3.61 12.34 10.83
C PHE A 349 4.61 11.20 10.96
N GLY A 350 5.18 10.77 9.84
CA GLY A 350 6.36 9.90 9.81
C GLY A 350 7.67 10.70 9.78
N MET A 351 8.69 10.18 10.46
CA MET A 351 10.02 10.80 10.63
C MET A 351 11.13 9.78 10.30
N VAL A 352 11.32 9.47 9.02
CA VAL A 352 12.16 8.34 8.55
C VAL A 352 13.63 8.40 8.95
N GLY A 353 14.18 9.60 9.17
CA GLY A 353 15.60 9.79 9.48
C GLY A 353 15.88 10.12 10.94
N ALA A 354 14.88 10.04 11.82
CA ALA A 354 15.09 10.15 13.26
C ALA A 354 15.97 8.98 13.77
N TYR A 355 16.80 9.25 14.79
CA TYR A 355 17.62 8.28 15.52
C TYR A 355 18.46 7.35 14.62
N ASP A 356 19.47 7.90 13.93
CA ASP A 356 20.33 7.19 12.96
C ASP A 356 19.52 6.46 11.85
N TRP A 357 18.41 7.05 11.40
CA TRP A 357 17.46 6.45 10.44
C TRP A 357 16.78 5.14 10.90
N ASP A 358 16.77 4.82 12.20
CA ASP A 358 15.78 3.85 12.71
C ASP A 358 14.35 4.36 12.47
N GLY A 359 14.16 5.66 12.58
CA GLY A 359 12.92 6.38 12.29
C GLY A 359 11.98 6.51 13.48
N GLY A 360 10.78 7.04 13.24
CA GLY A 360 9.77 7.26 14.26
C GLY A 360 8.51 7.94 13.74
N VAL A 361 7.64 8.34 14.66
CA VAL A 361 6.40 9.08 14.37
C VAL A 361 6.23 10.27 15.32
N LEU A 362 5.43 11.25 14.92
CA LEU A 362 5.03 12.40 15.73
C LEU A 362 3.55 12.66 15.49
N LYS A 363 2.77 12.92 16.55
CA LYS A 363 1.36 13.31 16.47
C LYS A 363 1.24 14.77 16.88
N GLU A 364 0.82 15.62 15.94
CA GLU A 364 0.45 17.01 16.23
C GLU A 364 -1.07 17.03 16.44
N GLY A 365 -1.52 17.21 17.68
CA GLY A 365 -2.94 17.16 18.05
C GLY A 365 -3.46 18.47 18.64
N THR A 366 -4.78 18.58 18.74
CA THR A 366 -5.47 19.73 19.35
C THR A 366 -5.06 20.00 20.81
N ASN A 367 -4.67 18.96 21.56
CA ASN A 367 -4.15 19.05 22.92
C ASN A 367 -2.65 19.36 23.00
N GLY A 368 -1.93 19.39 21.86
CA GLY A 368 -0.49 19.58 21.77
C GLY A 368 0.22 18.48 20.97
N ARG A 369 1.56 18.54 21.01
CA ARG A 369 2.46 17.63 20.28
C ARG A 369 2.87 16.45 21.15
N ILE A 370 2.70 15.26 20.61
CA ILE A 370 3.16 13.99 21.20
C ILE A 370 4.25 13.42 20.28
N MET A 371 5.46 13.28 20.82
CA MET A 371 6.61 12.73 20.11
C MET A 371 7.27 11.64 20.97
N PRO A 372 6.99 10.34 20.68
CA PRO A 372 7.63 9.25 21.40
C PRO A 372 9.16 9.29 21.32
N PRO A 373 9.87 8.99 22.41
CA PRO A 373 11.31 8.82 22.39
C PRO A 373 11.70 7.51 21.67
N ARG A 374 12.98 7.40 21.27
CA ARG A 374 13.53 6.20 20.60
C ARG A 374 13.20 4.91 21.36
N GLU A 375 13.34 4.96 22.67
CA GLU A 375 13.20 3.84 23.61
C GLU A 375 11.80 3.23 23.58
N ALA A 376 10.77 4.02 23.24
CA ALA A 376 9.38 3.55 23.12
C ALA A 376 9.18 2.50 22.01
N PHE A 377 10.10 2.40 21.05
CA PHE A 377 10.08 1.40 19.97
C PHE A 377 11.07 0.25 20.17
N GLU A 378 11.92 0.28 21.22
CA GLU A 378 13.07 -0.62 21.38
C GLU A 378 12.69 -2.12 21.39
N SER A 379 11.49 -2.46 21.88
CA SER A 379 10.97 -3.84 21.90
C SER A 379 10.87 -4.50 20.52
N GLU A 380 10.65 -3.71 19.47
CA GLU A 380 10.61 -4.18 18.07
C GLU A 380 11.77 -3.65 17.22
N PHE A 381 12.48 -2.61 17.69
CA PHE A 381 13.61 -1.95 17.04
C PHE A 381 14.82 -1.84 18.01
N PRO A 382 15.39 -2.98 18.44
CA PRO A 382 16.42 -3.01 19.48
C PRO A 382 17.77 -2.45 19.02
N LEU A 383 18.53 -1.91 19.98
CA LEU A 383 19.71 -1.06 19.74
C LEU A 383 20.83 -1.74 18.91
N GLU A 384 20.99 -3.07 18.97
CA GLU A 384 21.98 -3.79 18.17
C GLU A 384 21.71 -3.75 16.66
N LEU A 385 20.51 -3.30 16.26
CA LEU A 385 20.07 -3.21 14.88
C LEU A 385 20.08 -1.79 14.32
N LYS A 386 20.46 -0.77 15.11
CA LYS A 386 20.35 0.65 14.71
C LYS A 386 21.03 0.97 13.36
N ASN A 387 22.17 0.33 13.11
CA ASN A 387 22.93 0.46 11.86
C ASN A 387 22.22 -0.12 10.61
N HIS A 388 21.00 -0.67 10.74
CA HIS A 388 20.19 -1.11 9.60
C HIS A 388 19.41 0.02 8.92
N ALA A 389 19.25 1.18 9.57
CA ALA A 389 18.46 2.30 9.09
C ALA A 389 17.04 1.85 8.68
N ALA A 390 16.22 1.48 9.67
CA ALA A 390 14.94 0.80 9.48
C ALA A 390 13.85 1.63 8.76
N TYR A 391 13.96 2.97 8.78
CA TYR A 391 13.01 3.94 8.20
C TYR A 391 11.58 3.78 8.77
N LEU A 392 11.43 3.64 10.10
CA LEU A 392 10.11 3.70 10.74
C LEU A 392 9.44 5.06 10.46
N GLY A 393 8.15 5.03 10.10
CA GLY A 393 7.44 6.21 9.62
C GLY A 393 7.64 6.51 8.13
N TYR A 394 8.18 5.56 7.35
CA TYR A 394 8.14 5.67 5.88
C TYR A 394 6.70 5.68 5.37
N THR A 395 5.83 4.96 6.06
CA THR A 395 4.37 5.13 6.02
C THR A 395 3.84 5.33 7.44
N VAL A 396 2.77 6.11 7.55
CA VAL A 396 1.94 6.19 8.75
C VAL A 396 0.47 6.09 8.35
N SER A 397 -0.35 5.48 9.20
CA SER A 397 -1.80 5.40 9.02
C SER A 397 -2.48 5.13 10.37
N SER A 398 -3.80 4.95 10.39
CA SER A 398 -4.52 4.44 11.55
C SER A 398 -5.64 3.48 11.14
N VAL A 399 -6.01 2.59 12.07
CA VAL A 399 -7.09 1.62 11.91
C VAL A 399 -7.95 1.61 13.17
N ILE A 400 -9.25 1.35 13.03
CA ILE A 400 -10.16 1.13 14.16
C ILE A 400 -10.38 -0.38 14.28
N VAL A 401 -10.26 -0.92 15.49
CA VAL A 401 -10.54 -2.35 15.76
C VAL A 401 -11.83 -2.51 16.58
N GLY A 402 -12.38 -3.73 16.64
CA GLY A 402 -13.77 -4.00 17.06
C GLY A 402 -14.16 -3.72 18.52
N ASP A 403 -13.28 -3.12 19.33
CA ASP A 403 -13.58 -2.51 20.63
C ASP A 403 -13.56 -0.97 20.58
N TRP A 404 -13.62 -0.41 19.36
CA TRP A 404 -13.54 1.02 19.00
C TRP A 404 -12.20 1.69 19.35
N ARG A 405 -11.14 0.93 19.65
CA ARG A 405 -9.80 1.48 19.83
C ARG A 405 -9.16 1.80 18.47
N ARG A 406 -8.58 3.01 18.40
CA ARG A 406 -7.68 3.44 17.31
C ARG A 406 -6.31 2.85 17.55
N LEU A 407 -5.81 2.06 16.60
CA LEU A 407 -4.40 1.68 16.52
C LEU A 407 -3.72 2.51 15.44
N TYR A 408 -2.59 3.10 15.78
CA TYR A 408 -1.71 3.76 14.82
C TYR A 408 -0.88 2.70 14.11
N VAL A 409 -0.62 2.90 12.82
CA VAL A 409 0.13 1.99 11.95
C VAL A 409 1.36 2.72 11.44
N ALA A 410 2.53 2.10 11.52
CA ALA A 410 3.76 2.66 10.97
C ALA A 410 4.60 1.61 10.23
N GLY A 411 5.01 1.94 9.01
CA GLY A 411 5.88 1.10 8.19
C GLY A 411 7.37 1.44 8.36
N ALA A 412 8.19 0.40 8.36
CA ALA A 412 9.65 0.44 8.44
C ALA A 412 10.25 -0.47 7.34
N PRO A 413 10.18 -0.09 6.05
CA PRO A 413 10.43 -0.97 4.92
C PRO A 413 11.88 -1.43 4.76
N ARG A 414 12.82 -0.84 5.50
CA ARG A 414 14.23 -1.27 5.56
C ARG A 414 14.56 -2.15 6.76
N PHE A 415 13.65 -2.37 7.71
CA PHE A 415 13.92 -3.17 8.90
C PHE A 415 14.49 -4.56 8.55
N LYS A 416 15.69 -4.88 9.07
CA LYS A 416 16.47 -6.10 8.75
C LYS A 416 16.61 -6.38 7.24
N HIS A 417 16.60 -5.33 6.42
CA HIS A 417 16.56 -5.36 4.95
C HIS A 417 15.35 -6.09 4.33
N LYS A 418 14.32 -6.44 5.12
CA LYS A 418 13.10 -7.11 4.65
C LYS A 418 11.86 -6.23 4.72
N GLY A 419 11.80 -5.35 5.72
CA GLY A 419 10.66 -4.52 6.05
C GLY A 419 9.82 -5.05 7.21
N LYS A 420 9.13 -4.14 7.91
CA LYS A 420 8.19 -4.39 9.01
C LYS A 420 7.05 -3.36 8.95
N VAL A 421 5.89 -3.72 9.46
CA VAL A 421 4.85 -2.76 9.88
C VAL A 421 4.50 -3.04 11.35
N ILE A 422 4.38 -1.99 12.16
CA ILE A 422 3.86 -2.10 13.52
C ILE A 422 2.46 -1.47 13.63
N LEU A 423 1.65 -2.04 14.52
CA LEU A 423 0.38 -1.49 14.98
C LEU A 423 0.49 -1.23 16.48
N PHE A 424 0.20 -0.01 16.92
CA PHE A 424 0.47 0.43 18.28
C PHE A 424 -0.58 1.42 18.80
N GLU A 425 -0.71 1.47 20.12
CA GLU A 425 -1.37 2.57 20.82
C GLU A 425 -0.32 3.61 21.21
N LEU A 426 -0.73 4.89 21.22
CA LEU A 426 0.08 6.02 21.65
C LEU A 426 -0.68 6.77 22.73
N SER A 427 -0.08 6.93 23.91
CA SER A 427 -0.63 7.74 25.00
C SER A 427 -0.35 9.23 24.80
N ASP A 428 -1.06 10.08 25.54
CA ASP A 428 -0.81 11.53 25.54
C ASP A 428 0.55 11.90 26.18
N ASP A 429 1.11 11.03 27.04
CA ASP A 429 2.45 11.18 27.63
C ASP A 429 3.58 10.72 26.68
N GLY A 430 3.25 10.11 25.53
CA GLY A 430 4.21 9.63 24.54
C GLY A 430 4.62 8.15 24.65
N ASP A 431 4.14 7.42 25.66
CA ASP A 431 4.32 5.96 25.75
C ASP A 431 3.68 5.24 24.55
N VAL A 432 4.38 4.25 24.00
CA VAL A 432 3.95 3.41 22.88
C VAL A 432 3.71 1.98 23.35
N ASN A 433 2.50 1.45 23.11
CA ASN A 433 2.18 0.04 23.34
C ASN A 433 2.04 -0.67 21.99
N ILE A 434 3.03 -1.46 21.58
CA ILE A 434 2.98 -2.18 20.30
C ILE A 434 2.07 -3.41 20.44
N VAL A 435 0.87 -3.30 19.87
CA VAL A 435 -0.18 -4.34 19.90
C VAL A 435 0.15 -5.48 18.91
N GLN A 436 0.75 -5.17 17.76
CA GLN A 436 1.10 -6.18 16.75
C GLN A 436 2.28 -5.74 15.86
N ALA A 437 3.14 -6.69 15.47
CA ALA A 437 4.20 -6.48 14.47
C ALA A 437 4.08 -7.47 13.30
N LEU A 438 3.98 -6.93 12.08
CA LEU A 438 3.93 -7.68 10.82
C LEU A 438 5.31 -7.62 10.15
N ASN A 439 5.89 -8.77 9.78
CA ASN A 439 7.28 -8.85 9.32
C ASN A 439 7.36 -9.29 7.85
N GLY A 440 8.19 -8.61 7.05
CA GLY A 440 8.41 -8.92 5.64
C GLY A 440 9.15 -10.24 5.43
N GLU A 441 8.73 -11.02 4.42
CA GLU A 441 9.31 -12.35 4.14
C GLU A 441 10.67 -12.26 3.42
N GLN A 442 10.77 -11.38 2.43
CA GLN A 442 11.84 -11.36 1.42
C GLN A 442 12.74 -10.13 1.56
N ILE A 443 14.06 -10.34 1.48
CA ILE A 443 15.05 -9.25 1.49
C ILE A 443 14.91 -8.36 0.25
N GLY A 444 15.08 -7.05 0.41
CA GLY A 444 14.93 -6.06 -0.64
C GLY A 444 13.48 -5.74 -1.06
N SER A 445 12.49 -6.52 -0.58
CA SER A 445 11.10 -6.38 -1.06
C SER A 445 10.37 -5.10 -0.66
N TYR A 446 10.93 -4.33 0.28
CA TYR A 446 10.43 -3.03 0.75
C TYR A 446 9.05 -3.13 1.44
N TYR A 447 8.82 -4.22 2.19
CA TYR A 447 7.56 -4.51 2.86
C TYR A 447 7.19 -3.46 3.92
N GLY A 448 6.04 -2.81 3.76
CA GLY A 448 5.59 -1.69 4.61
C GLY A 448 5.80 -0.30 4.00
N SER A 449 6.24 -0.21 2.74
CA SER A 449 6.42 1.09 2.06
C SER A 449 5.12 1.72 1.54
N GLU A 450 4.02 0.98 1.55
CA GLU A 450 2.65 1.48 1.37
C GLU A 450 1.73 0.63 2.26
N VAL A 451 0.79 1.27 2.97
CA VAL A 451 -0.20 0.61 3.83
C VAL A 451 -1.58 1.23 3.63
N CYS A 452 -2.63 0.42 3.63
CA CYS A 452 -4.01 0.90 3.47
C CYS A 452 -4.95 0.10 4.38
N GLY A 453 -5.59 0.79 5.33
CA GLY A 453 -6.71 0.24 6.11
C GLY A 453 -8.01 0.44 5.34
N MET A 454 -8.86 -0.58 5.34
CA MET A 454 -10.19 -0.57 4.73
C MET A 454 -11.23 -1.08 5.74
N ASP A 455 -12.19 -0.23 6.04
CA ASP A 455 -13.55 -0.61 6.46
C ASP A 455 -14.30 -0.96 5.16
N ILE A 456 -14.79 -2.21 5.03
CA ILE A 456 -15.35 -2.71 3.77
C ILE A 456 -16.88 -2.73 3.78
N ASP A 457 -17.55 -3.06 4.89
CA ASP A 457 -19.02 -3.00 4.99
C ASP A 457 -19.60 -1.73 5.66
N GLN A 458 -18.73 -0.76 5.94
CA GLN A 458 -19.03 0.62 6.37
C GLN A 458 -19.66 0.70 7.77
N ASP A 459 -19.24 -0.19 8.67
CA ASP A 459 -19.70 -0.22 10.07
C ASP A 459 -18.90 0.70 11.02
N GLY A 460 -17.74 1.21 10.57
CA GLY A 460 -16.81 2.05 11.33
C GLY A 460 -15.55 1.32 11.82
N ILE A 461 -15.42 0.00 11.61
CA ILE A 461 -14.28 -0.82 12.01
C ILE A 461 -13.46 -1.22 10.77
N THR A 462 -12.13 -1.29 10.91
CA THR A 462 -11.23 -1.65 9.81
C THR A 462 -11.13 -3.17 9.64
N ASP A 463 -11.93 -3.72 8.72
CA ASP A 463 -11.91 -5.14 8.33
C ASP A 463 -10.55 -5.62 7.83
N VAL A 464 -9.89 -4.83 6.99
CA VAL A 464 -8.71 -5.26 6.23
C VAL A 464 -7.58 -4.24 6.34
N LEU A 465 -6.38 -4.73 6.66
CA LEU A 465 -5.13 -4.00 6.50
C LEU A 465 -4.34 -4.59 5.33
N LEU A 466 -4.08 -3.77 4.32
CA LEU A 466 -3.23 -4.07 3.18
C LEU A 466 -1.83 -3.55 3.45
N VAL A 467 -0.81 -4.36 3.15
CA VAL A 467 0.60 -3.97 3.24
C VAL A 467 1.32 -4.33 1.95
N ALA A 468 1.91 -3.34 1.30
CA ALA A 468 2.65 -3.55 0.06
C ALA A 468 4.14 -3.89 0.30
N ALA A 469 4.71 -4.56 -0.69
CA ALA A 469 6.13 -4.80 -0.88
C ALA A 469 6.44 -4.61 -2.39
N PRO A 470 6.49 -3.36 -2.89
CA PRO A 470 6.55 -3.09 -4.33
C PRO A 470 7.85 -3.57 -4.98
N MET A 471 8.94 -3.73 -4.23
CA MET A 471 10.20 -4.28 -4.75
C MET A 471 10.28 -5.81 -4.62
N TYR A 472 9.17 -6.49 -4.28
CA TYR A 472 9.14 -7.94 -4.18
C TYR A 472 9.53 -8.63 -5.50
N LEU A 473 10.56 -9.46 -5.44
CA LEU A 473 11.09 -10.22 -6.56
C LEU A 473 10.20 -11.44 -6.85
N GLY A 474 9.54 -11.40 -8.01
CA GLY A 474 8.69 -12.46 -8.54
C GLY A 474 9.45 -13.51 -9.34
N SER A 475 8.73 -14.27 -10.16
CA SER A 475 9.32 -15.21 -11.12
C SER A 475 10.28 -14.52 -12.07
N GLY A 476 11.50 -15.07 -12.23
CA GLY A 476 12.54 -14.49 -13.08
C GLY A 476 13.42 -13.43 -12.41
N ASN A 477 13.33 -13.26 -11.08
CA ASN A 477 14.08 -12.26 -10.30
C ASN A 477 13.82 -10.81 -10.77
N LYS A 478 12.56 -10.51 -11.15
CA LYS A 478 12.10 -9.17 -11.51
C LYS A 478 11.22 -8.56 -10.43
N GLU A 479 11.22 -7.24 -10.30
CA GLU A 479 10.49 -6.47 -9.27
C GLU A 479 8.97 -6.42 -9.58
N ALA A 480 8.32 -7.58 -9.60
CA ALA A 480 6.88 -7.69 -9.85
C ALA A 480 6.06 -6.88 -8.82
N GLY A 481 6.53 -6.83 -7.57
CA GLY A 481 5.78 -6.27 -6.45
C GLY A 481 4.75 -7.26 -5.89
N ARG A 482 4.15 -6.89 -4.77
CA ARG A 482 3.16 -7.71 -4.04
C ARG A 482 2.40 -6.85 -3.04
N VAL A 483 1.10 -7.10 -2.88
CA VAL A 483 0.30 -6.59 -1.75
C VAL A 483 -0.20 -7.77 -0.93
N TYR A 484 0.09 -7.74 0.37
CA TYR A 484 -0.36 -8.72 1.36
C TYR A 484 -1.67 -8.24 1.98
N ILE A 485 -2.60 -9.17 2.18
CA ILE A 485 -3.91 -8.94 2.79
C ILE A 485 -3.85 -9.44 4.23
N TYR A 486 -4.32 -8.64 5.19
CA TYR A 486 -4.57 -9.06 6.56
C TYR A 486 -6.01 -8.72 6.95
N THR A 487 -6.77 -9.70 7.42
CA THR A 487 -8.16 -9.53 7.86
C THR A 487 -8.23 -9.50 9.39
N LEU A 488 -9.07 -8.61 9.93
CA LEU A 488 -9.27 -8.48 11.37
C LEU A 488 -9.99 -9.70 11.95
N SER A 489 -9.37 -10.34 12.94
CA SER A 489 -9.95 -11.43 13.72
C SER A 489 -9.52 -11.30 15.18
N GLY A 490 -9.87 -10.15 15.77
CA GLY A 490 -9.31 -9.64 17.04
C GLY A 490 -7.90 -9.05 16.90
N VAL A 491 -7.08 -9.64 16.03
CA VAL A 491 -5.81 -9.09 15.50
C VAL A 491 -5.79 -9.26 13.98
N PHE A 492 -4.89 -8.58 13.28
CA PHE A 492 -4.80 -8.66 11.81
C PHE A 492 -4.09 -9.95 11.38
N VAL A 493 -4.83 -10.92 10.83
CA VAL A 493 -4.32 -12.24 10.42
C VAL A 493 -4.14 -12.29 8.91
N SER A 494 -3.01 -12.81 8.41
CA SER A 494 -2.74 -12.86 6.97
C SER A 494 -3.76 -13.72 6.23
N ASN A 495 -4.41 -13.11 5.23
CA ASN A 495 -5.29 -13.73 4.28
C ASN A 495 -4.64 -13.76 2.88
N GLY A 496 -3.33 -14.04 2.81
CA GLY A 496 -2.60 -14.16 1.54
C GLY A 496 -2.32 -12.82 0.86
N THR A 497 -2.50 -12.76 -0.47
CA THR A 497 -2.10 -11.61 -1.31
C THR A 497 -3.12 -11.33 -2.40
N LEU A 498 -3.15 -10.09 -2.88
CA LEU A 498 -3.81 -9.72 -4.14
C LEU A 498 -3.05 -10.32 -5.34
N LYS A 499 -3.74 -10.53 -6.46
CA LYS A 499 -3.19 -11.06 -7.71
C LYS A 499 -3.07 -9.95 -8.77
N SER A 500 -1.87 -9.68 -9.25
CA SER A 500 -1.62 -8.88 -10.47
C SER A 500 -1.73 -9.71 -11.75
N GLU A 501 -1.46 -9.11 -12.91
CA GLU A 501 -1.28 -9.84 -14.18
C GLU A 501 -0.08 -10.80 -14.09
N GLU A 502 -0.23 -12.06 -14.52
CA GLU A 502 0.80 -13.10 -14.36
C GLU A 502 2.12 -12.84 -15.13
N LYS A 503 2.08 -11.92 -16.10
CA LYS A 503 3.19 -11.60 -17.00
C LYS A 503 3.87 -10.27 -16.70
N SER A 504 3.44 -9.54 -15.68
CA SER A 504 4.06 -8.27 -15.34
C SER A 504 5.53 -8.50 -14.91
N GLN A 505 6.42 -7.64 -15.39
CA GLN A 505 7.86 -7.72 -15.11
C GLN A 505 8.32 -6.35 -14.65
N ASP A 506 9.05 -6.31 -13.53
CA ASP A 506 9.54 -5.09 -12.87
C ASP A 506 8.44 -4.06 -12.55
N ALA A 507 7.18 -4.50 -12.46
CA ALA A 507 5.98 -3.66 -12.44
C ALA A 507 5.83 -2.76 -11.21
N ARG A 508 6.45 -3.13 -10.08
CA ARG A 508 6.25 -2.53 -8.75
C ARG A 508 4.77 -2.46 -8.35
N PHE A 509 4.05 -3.57 -8.51
CA PHE A 509 2.66 -3.68 -8.04
C PHE A 509 2.57 -3.45 -6.53
N GLY A 510 1.72 -2.51 -6.11
CA GLY A 510 1.63 -2.03 -4.73
C GLY A 510 2.49 -0.80 -4.45
N TYR A 511 2.94 -0.05 -5.46
CA TYR A 511 3.71 1.19 -5.25
C TYR A 511 2.88 2.29 -4.57
N ALA A 512 1.59 2.35 -4.88
CA ALA A 512 0.62 3.22 -4.24
C ALA A 512 -0.73 2.49 -4.11
N MET A 513 -1.51 2.79 -3.08
CA MET A 513 -2.83 2.22 -2.83
C MET A 513 -3.83 3.29 -2.38
N ALA A 514 -5.09 3.12 -2.75
CA ALA A 514 -6.19 3.92 -2.20
C ALA A 514 -7.43 3.06 -2.01
N ALA A 515 -7.99 3.08 -0.80
CA ALA A 515 -9.38 2.73 -0.61
C ALA A 515 -10.25 3.71 -1.41
N ALA A 516 -11.16 3.17 -2.20
CA ALA A 516 -12.17 3.91 -2.94
C ALA A 516 -13.54 3.61 -2.33
N PRO A 517 -14.44 4.59 -2.18
CA PRO A 517 -15.85 4.28 -1.96
C PRO A 517 -16.38 3.38 -3.09
N ASP A 518 -17.42 2.62 -2.78
CA ASP A 518 -18.12 1.67 -3.67
C ASP A 518 -18.26 2.14 -5.14
N LEU A 519 -17.43 1.58 -6.03
CA LEU A 519 -17.39 1.93 -7.46
C LEU A 519 -18.39 1.11 -8.29
N ASN A 520 -18.93 0.02 -7.73
CA ASN A 520 -19.83 -0.90 -8.45
C ASN A 520 -21.31 -0.84 -8.00
N HIS A 521 -21.56 -0.11 -6.91
CA HIS A 521 -22.82 -0.01 -6.18
C HIS A 521 -23.30 -1.36 -5.62
N ASP A 522 -22.44 -2.10 -4.90
CA ASP A 522 -22.80 -3.29 -4.10
C ASP A 522 -22.95 -3.06 -2.59
N GLY A 523 -22.55 -1.90 -2.10
CA GLY A 523 -22.52 -1.54 -0.68
C GLY A 523 -21.17 -1.73 -0.01
N PHE A 524 -20.12 -2.16 -0.73
CA PHE A 524 -18.80 -2.42 -0.16
C PHE A 524 -17.70 -1.47 -0.67
N THR A 525 -16.72 -1.18 0.19
CA THR A 525 -15.56 -0.34 -0.16
C THR A 525 -14.61 -1.07 -1.11
N ASP A 526 -14.19 -0.37 -2.16
CA ASP A 526 -13.32 -0.88 -3.23
C ASP A 526 -11.86 -0.46 -3.05
N LEU A 527 -10.95 -1.03 -3.85
CA LEU A 527 -9.50 -0.78 -3.76
C LEU A 527 -8.88 -0.47 -5.12
N LEU A 528 -8.07 0.59 -5.15
CA LEU A 528 -7.13 0.91 -6.22
C LEU A 528 -5.70 0.51 -5.83
N VAL A 529 -4.97 -0.12 -6.75
CA VAL A 529 -3.53 -0.43 -6.58
C VAL A 529 -2.73 -0.02 -7.81
N GLY A 530 -1.66 0.75 -7.60
CA GLY A 530 -0.73 1.20 -8.63
C GLY A 530 0.41 0.21 -8.93
N ALA A 531 0.77 0.13 -10.21
CA ALA A 531 1.92 -0.61 -10.74
C ALA A 531 2.66 0.26 -11.79
N PRO A 532 3.37 1.33 -11.38
CA PRO A 532 3.85 2.37 -12.28
C PRO A 532 4.95 1.92 -13.25
N LEU A 533 5.71 0.87 -12.93
CA LEU A 533 6.78 0.39 -13.82
C LEU A 533 6.28 -0.65 -14.84
N GLU A 534 5.02 -1.08 -14.75
CA GLU A 534 4.43 -2.09 -15.64
C GLU A 534 4.36 -1.61 -17.11
N ASP A 535 4.18 -2.56 -18.04
CA ASP A 535 4.12 -2.30 -19.48
C ASP A 535 5.29 -1.41 -19.96
N GLU A 536 6.53 -1.80 -19.64
CA GLU A 536 7.76 -1.06 -20.02
C GLU A 536 7.75 0.39 -19.52
N HIS A 537 7.58 0.57 -18.20
CA HIS A 537 7.52 1.88 -17.52
C HIS A 537 6.32 2.77 -17.91
N ARG A 538 5.36 2.29 -18.70
CA ARG A 538 4.13 3.04 -19.02
C ARG A 538 3.17 3.09 -17.82
N GLY A 539 3.14 2.03 -17.03
CA GLY A 539 2.40 1.90 -15.77
C GLY A 539 0.96 1.43 -15.95
N ALA A 540 0.39 0.89 -14.87
CA ALA A 540 -1.00 0.44 -14.79
C ALA A 540 -1.62 0.72 -13.41
N VAL A 541 -2.95 0.81 -13.37
CA VAL A 541 -3.75 0.78 -12.13
C VAL A 541 -4.70 -0.42 -12.17
N TYR A 542 -4.86 -1.07 -11.02
CA TYR A 542 -5.76 -2.20 -10.81
C TYR A 542 -6.91 -1.80 -9.89
N VAL A 543 -8.12 -2.31 -10.18
CA VAL A 543 -9.32 -2.18 -9.35
C VAL A 543 -9.67 -3.55 -8.78
N TYR A 544 -9.91 -3.63 -7.48
CA TYR A 544 -10.40 -4.82 -6.77
C TYR A 544 -11.70 -4.45 -6.02
N HIS A 545 -12.67 -5.37 -5.98
CA HIS A 545 -13.94 -5.12 -5.30
C HIS A 545 -13.99 -5.67 -3.87
N GLY A 546 -14.76 -5.00 -3.01
CA GLY A 546 -15.21 -5.54 -1.72
C GLY A 546 -16.21 -6.70 -1.86
N ASN A 547 -16.54 -7.38 -0.74
CA ASN A 547 -17.56 -8.43 -0.66
C ASN A 547 -17.81 -8.83 0.81
N GLY A 548 -18.65 -8.09 1.54
CA GLY A 548 -18.66 -8.12 3.00
C GLY A 548 -17.29 -7.67 3.54
N ILE A 549 -16.90 -8.18 4.70
CA ILE A 549 -15.61 -7.87 5.38
C ILE A 549 -14.33 -8.36 4.67
N TYR A 550 -14.34 -8.54 3.34
CA TYR A 550 -13.22 -9.09 2.56
C TYR A 550 -13.04 -8.40 1.21
N VAL A 551 -11.79 -8.15 0.82
CA VAL A 551 -11.43 -7.78 -0.56
C VAL A 551 -11.31 -9.02 -1.45
N ILE A 552 -11.82 -8.94 -2.69
CA ILE A 552 -11.66 -9.98 -3.71
C ILE A 552 -10.21 -10.00 -4.21
N HIS A 553 -9.55 -11.16 -4.15
CA HIS A 553 -8.11 -11.29 -4.45
C HIS A 553 -7.76 -11.15 -5.94
N ASP A 554 -8.71 -11.45 -6.83
CA ASP A 554 -8.58 -11.32 -8.29
C ASP A 554 -9.03 -9.92 -8.71
N TYR A 555 -8.20 -9.20 -9.47
CA TYR A 555 -8.59 -7.87 -9.95
C TYR A 555 -9.78 -7.93 -10.91
N LYS A 556 -10.56 -6.85 -10.90
CA LYS A 556 -11.79 -6.70 -11.66
C LYS A 556 -11.59 -5.87 -12.91
N GLN A 557 -10.71 -4.86 -12.83
CA GLN A 557 -10.26 -4.07 -13.97
C GLN A 557 -8.75 -3.79 -13.85
N ARG A 558 -8.05 -3.82 -14.98
CA ARG A 558 -6.65 -3.35 -15.12
C ARG A 558 -6.64 -2.26 -16.18
N ILE A 559 -6.16 -1.08 -15.83
CA ILE A 559 -6.13 0.13 -16.65
C ILE A 559 -4.66 0.47 -16.96
N PRO A 560 -4.11 0.04 -18.10
CA PRO A 560 -2.77 0.42 -18.50
C PRO A 560 -2.74 1.87 -19.01
N GLY A 561 -1.71 2.63 -18.64
CA GLY A 561 -1.51 4.01 -19.10
C GLY A 561 -1.51 4.13 -20.63
N SER A 562 -0.99 3.13 -21.33
CA SER A 562 -0.98 3.05 -22.80
C SER A 562 -2.37 3.01 -23.45
N SER A 563 -3.43 2.67 -22.70
CA SER A 563 -4.82 2.74 -23.19
C SER A 563 -5.43 4.14 -23.10
N ILE A 564 -4.85 5.01 -22.27
CA ILE A 564 -5.26 6.42 -22.08
C ILE A 564 -4.42 7.33 -22.99
N SER A 565 -3.10 7.15 -22.99
CA SER A 565 -2.18 7.78 -23.95
C SER A 565 -0.90 6.97 -24.08
N SER A 566 -0.39 6.86 -25.31
CA SER A 566 0.92 6.27 -25.59
C SER A 566 2.11 7.08 -25.03
N SER A 567 1.88 8.30 -24.53
CA SER A 567 2.90 9.16 -23.92
C SER A 567 3.04 9.00 -22.41
N LEU A 568 2.15 8.26 -21.74
CA LEU A 568 2.19 8.13 -20.29
C LEU A 568 3.33 7.21 -19.84
N GLN A 569 4.05 7.65 -18.82
CA GLN A 569 5.06 6.90 -18.08
C GLN A 569 4.76 6.99 -16.58
N TYR A 570 5.09 5.95 -15.83
CA TYR A 570 4.85 5.84 -14.39
C TYR A 570 3.38 6.06 -13.97
N PHE A 571 2.42 5.71 -14.84
CA PHE A 571 1.00 5.80 -14.55
C PHE A 571 0.60 4.86 -13.40
N GLY A 572 -0.03 5.41 -12.36
CA GLY A 572 -0.29 4.68 -11.11
C GLY A 572 0.80 4.85 -10.05
N ARG A 573 1.67 5.85 -10.17
CA ARG A 573 2.67 6.17 -9.12
C ARG A 573 2.08 6.82 -7.86
N SER A 574 0.87 7.32 -7.95
CA SER A 574 0.04 7.81 -6.85
C SER A 574 -1.42 7.74 -7.29
N VAL A 575 -2.33 7.50 -6.35
CA VAL A 575 -3.76 7.29 -6.62
C VAL A 575 -4.62 7.93 -5.51
N SER A 576 -5.79 8.44 -5.87
CA SER A 576 -6.78 8.97 -4.92
C SER A 576 -8.18 8.79 -5.51
N ALA A 577 -9.09 8.17 -4.77
CA ALA A 577 -10.51 8.02 -5.13
C ALA A 577 -11.36 8.21 -3.88
N ARG A 578 -12.08 9.32 -3.84
CA ARG A 578 -12.84 9.85 -2.69
C ARG A 578 -14.01 10.73 -3.14
N LEU A 579 -13.87 11.41 -4.29
CA LEU A 579 -14.82 12.38 -4.80
C LEU A 579 -15.26 12.05 -6.23
N ASP A 580 -16.55 12.21 -6.50
CA ASP A 580 -17.10 12.65 -7.79
C ASP A 580 -16.45 14.00 -8.14
N LEU A 581 -15.70 14.11 -9.25
CA LEU A 581 -15.06 15.37 -9.69
C LEU A 581 -15.76 16.01 -10.89
N ASP A 582 -16.50 15.26 -11.71
CA ASP A 582 -17.22 15.81 -12.88
C ASP A 582 -18.69 16.19 -12.67
N GLY A 583 -19.30 15.75 -11.57
CA GLY A 583 -20.64 16.13 -11.13
C GLY A 583 -21.74 15.20 -11.66
N ASP A 584 -21.46 13.91 -11.90
CA ASP A 584 -22.42 12.92 -12.39
C ASP A 584 -22.98 11.95 -11.31
N ASP A 585 -22.67 12.24 -10.03
CA ASP A 585 -22.97 11.43 -8.83
C ASP A 585 -22.17 10.11 -8.71
N LEU A 586 -21.11 9.88 -9.52
CA LEU A 586 -20.22 8.71 -9.42
C LEU A 586 -18.81 9.10 -8.97
N ILE A 587 -18.11 8.21 -8.25
CA ILE A 587 -16.75 8.50 -7.75
C ILE A 587 -15.70 8.43 -8.86
N ASP A 588 -14.89 9.48 -8.98
CA ASP A 588 -13.80 9.56 -9.96
C ASP A 588 -12.46 9.11 -9.38
N LEU A 589 -11.55 8.68 -10.25
CA LEU A 589 -10.21 8.23 -9.89
C LEU A 589 -9.18 9.28 -10.33
N ALA A 590 -8.44 9.84 -9.39
CA ALA A 590 -7.23 10.63 -9.63
C ALA A 590 -6.00 9.72 -9.69
N VAL A 591 -5.18 9.83 -10.73
CA VAL A 591 -3.99 8.99 -10.94
C VAL A 591 -2.79 9.84 -11.37
N GLY A 592 -1.69 9.74 -10.62
CA GLY A 592 -0.41 10.34 -10.95
C GLY A 592 0.38 9.55 -12.00
N ALA A 593 1.19 10.27 -12.78
CA ALA A 593 2.12 9.78 -13.79
C ALA A 593 3.35 10.71 -13.86
N GLN A 594 4.34 10.44 -14.71
CA GLN A 594 5.43 11.38 -14.96
C GLN A 594 4.95 12.55 -15.84
N GLY A 595 5.14 13.79 -15.37
CA GLY A 595 4.73 15.01 -16.07
C GLY A 595 3.20 15.14 -16.23
N SER A 596 2.40 14.29 -15.59
CA SER A 596 0.95 14.21 -15.80
C SER A 596 0.20 13.73 -14.56
N ALA A 597 -1.01 14.24 -14.42
CA ALA A 597 -2.05 13.68 -13.58
C ALA A 597 -3.27 13.43 -14.47
N VAL A 598 -4.01 12.38 -14.19
CA VAL A 598 -5.14 11.89 -15.00
C VAL A 598 -6.35 11.74 -14.08
N MET A 599 -7.50 12.23 -14.55
CA MET A 599 -8.80 11.92 -13.99
C MET A 599 -9.44 10.83 -14.86
N LEU A 600 -9.96 9.78 -14.24
CA LEU A 600 -10.78 8.76 -14.89
C LEU A 600 -12.17 8.81 -14.29
N SER A 601 -13.16 9.19 -15.10
CA SER A 601 -14.55 9.18 -14.63
C SER A 601 -15.10 7.76 -14.50
N SER A 602 -15.94 7.54 -13.50
CA SER A 602 -16.75 6.33 -13.39
C SER A 602 -17.84 6.26 -14.46
N ARG A 603 -18.60 5.15 -14.51
CA ARG A 603 -19.64 4.93 -15.53
C ARG A 603 -20.86 4.24 -14.95
N SER A 604 -22.03 4.81 -15.18
CA SER A 604 -23.30 4.33 -14.64
C SER A 604 -23.56 2.86 -14.98
N ILE A 605 -24.03 2.09 -13.99
CA ILE A 605 -24.17 0.62 -14.07
C ILE A 605 -25.66 0.28 -14.18
N VAL A 606 -26.04 -0.50 -15.20
CA VAL A 606 -27.46 -0.87 -15.43
C VAL A 606 -27.70 -2.39 -15.45
N GLN A 607 -28.74 -2.79 -14.74
CA GLN A 607 -29.35 -4.12 -14.80
C GLN A 607 -30.48 -4.12 -15.82
N ILE A 608 -30.53 -5.14 -16.67
CA ILE A 608 -31.57 -5.28 -17.70
C ILE A 608 -32.29 -6.60 -17.50
N ASN A 609 -33.53 -6.50 -17.03
CA ASN A 609 -34.43 -7.62 -16.83
C ASN A 609 -35.20 -7.87 -18.13
N VAL A 610 -35.03 -9.06 -18.73
CA VAL A 610 -35.71 -9.43 -19.97
C VAL A 610 -36.63 -10.61 -19.72
N SER A 611 -37.93 -10.41 -19.94
CA SER A 611 -38.93 -11.47 -19.90
C SER A 611 -39.40 -11.86 -21.30
N LEU A 612 -39.67 -13.15 -21.48
CA LEU A 612 -40.21 -13.73 -22.71
C LEU A 612 -41.57 -14.38 -22.41
N SER A 613 -42.55 -14.15 -23.27
CA SER A 613 -43.85 -14.85 -23.27
C SER A 613 -44.25 -15.24 -24.69
N PHE A 614 -45.23 -16.15 -24.82
CA PHE A 614 -45.70 -16.64 -26.11
C PHE A 614 -47.22 -16.66 -26.14
N GLN A 615 -47.82 -16.23 -27.26
CA GLN A 615 -49.26 -16.27 -27.48
C GLN A 615 -49.55 -16.87 -28.87
N PRO A 616 -50.24 -18.03 -28.96
CA PRO A 616 -50.65 -18.92 -27.86
C PRO A 616 -49.46 -19.51 -27.08
N HIS A 617 -49.73 -20.06 -25.89
CA HIS A 617 -48.72 -20.60 -24.98
C HIS A 617 -48.09 -21.94 -25.45
N SER A 618 -48.68 -22.58 -26.47
CA SER A 618 -48.21 -23.82 -27.08
C SER A 618 -48.46 -23.84 -28.59
N ILE A 619 -47.62 -24.55 -29.34
CA ILE A 619 -47.73 -24.69 -30.79
C ILE A 619 -48.74 -25.80 -31.12
N ASN A 620 -49.96 -25.45 -31.52
CA ASN A 620 -50.90 -26.43 -32.08
C ASN A 620 -50.43 -26.85 -33.48
N VAL A 621 -50.22 -28.15 -33.68
CA VAL A 621 -49.77 -28.74 -34.96
C VAL A 621 -50.97 -29.15 -35.83
N ILE A 622 -52.13 -29.43 -35.23
CA ILE A 622 -53.35 -29.85 -35.92
C ILE A 622 -54.06 -28.62 -36.49
N GLN A 623 -54.29 -27.60 -35.67
CA GLN A 623 -54.90 -26.34 -36.09
C GLN A 623 -53.85 -25.38 -36.67
N LYS A 624 -53.66 -25.42 -37.99
CA LYS A 624 -52.82 -24.44 -38.70
C LYS A 624 -53.53 -23.08 -38.72
N THR A 625 -52.96 -22.09 -38.03
CA THR A 625 -53.59 -20.76 -37.83
C THR A 625 -53.33 -19.76 -38.96
N CYS A 626 -52.44 -20.07 -39.92
CA CYS A 626 -52.08 -19.16 -41.00
C CYS A 626 -51.51 -19.88 -42.24
N GLN A 627 -51.35 -19.13 -43.33
CA GLN A 627 -50.50 -19.54 -44.46
C GLN A 627 -49.29 -18.59 -44.59
N ARG A 628 -48.11 -19.19 -44.81
CA ARG A 628 -46.82 -18.49 -45.01
C ARG A 628 -46.02 -19.18 -46.11
N GLY A 629 -45.59 -18.44 -47.13
CA GLY A 629 -44.86 -18.99 -48.28
C GLY A 629 -45.63 -20.07 -49.06
N GLY A 630 -46.96 -19.96 -49.14
CA GLY A 630 -47.82 -20.95 -49.82
C GLY A 630 -48.01 -22.27 -49.06
N ARG A 631 -47.65 -22.34 -47.77
CA ARG A 631 -47.84 -23.51 -46.90
C ARG A 631 -48.63 -23.15 -45.65
N GLU A 632 -49.50 -24.04 -45.23
CA GLU A 632 -50.18 -23.93 -43.94
C GLU A 632 -49.18 -24.07 -42.79
N SER A 633 -49.32 -23.21 -41.80
CA SER A 633 -48.36 -22.99 -40.72
C SER A 633 -49.07 -22.67 -39.42
N SER A 634 -48.41 -22.95 -38.31
CA SER A 634 -48.83 -22.48 -36.99
C SER A 634 -48.16 -21.13 -36.74
N CYS A 635 -48.91 -20.03 -36.78
CA CYS A 635 -48.42 -18.68 -36.45
C CYS A 635 -48.62 -18.38 -34.96
N LEU A 636 -47.60 -17.77 -34.33
CA LEU A 636 -47.56 -17.40 -32.93
C LEU A 636 -46.83 -16.05 -32.76
N ASN A 637 -47.07 -15.35 -31.65
CA ASN A 637 -46.29 -14.19 -31.26
C ASN A 637 -45.43 -14.51 -30.04
N ALA A 638 -44.12 -14.31 -30.14
CA ALA A 638 -43.29 -14.14 -28.94
C ALA A 638 -43.36 -12.67 -28.50
N THR A 639 -43.49 -12.40 -27.21
CA THR A 639 -43.33 -11.03 -26.69
C THR A 639 -42.08 -10.97 -25.83
N ALA A 640 -41.18 -10.03 -26.13
CA ALA A 640 -39.99 -9.75 -25.37
C ALA A 640 -40.16 -8.40 -24.67
N CYS A 641 -40.20 -8.39 -23.34
CA CYS A 641 -40.30 -7.17 -22.53
C CYS A 641 -38.97 -6.94 -21.81
N PHE A 642 -38.41 -5.74 -22.01
CA PHE A 642 -37.17 -5.27 -21.42
C PHE A 642 -37.49 -4.24 -20.34
N THR A 643 -36.92 -4.40 -19.14
CA THR A 643 -37.05 -3.48 -18.03
C THR A 643 -35.66 -3.11 -17.54
N THR A 644 -35.27 -1.85 -17.68
CA THR A 644 -33.96 -1.35 -17.24
C THR A 644 -34.07 -0.77 -15.84
N VAL A 645 -33.20 -1.21 -14.94
CA VAL A 645 -33.01 -0.66 -13.59
C VAL A 645 -31.58 -0.15 -13.52
N SER A 646 -31.38 1.06 -13.00
CA SER A 646 -30.03 1.57 -12.73
C SER A 646 -29.59 1.09 -11.35
N ARG A 647 -28.33 0.71 -11.26
CA ARG A 647 -27.66 0.29 -10.02
C ARG A 647 -26.97 1.49 -9.38
N SER A 648 -26.31 2.28 -10.20
CA SER A 648 -25.87 3.64 -9.91
C SER A 648 -27.03 4.65 -9.99
N PRO A 649 -26.83 5.91 -9.57
CA PRO A 649 -27.64 7.05 -10.02
C PRO A 649 -27.77 7.13 -11.56
N GLY A 650 -28.74 7.92 -12.06
CA GLY A 650 -28.86 8.30 -13.47
C GLY A 650 -29.97 7.63 -14.32
N PRO A 651 -30.64 8.36 -15.24
CA PRO A 651 -31.63 7.81 -16.19
C PRO A 651 -31.10 7.68 -17.64
N HIS A 652 -30.83 6.45 -18.11
CA HIS A 652 -30.18 6.21 -19.42
C HIS A 652 -30.89 5.13 -20.28
N SER A 653 -30.48 4.99 -21.56
CA SER A 653 -31.13 4.14 -22.58
C SER A 653 -30.16 3.60 -23.64
N ASN A 654 -30.34 2.35 -24.09
CA ASN A 654 -29.41 1.64 -24.99
C ASN A 654 -30.08 0.53 -25.85
N SER A 655 -29.34 -0.05 -26.82
CA SER A 655 -29.79 -1.06 -27.81
C SER A 655 -28.84 -2.27 -27.97
N PHE A 656 -29.31 -3.41 -28.53
CA PHE A 656 -28.71 -4.74 -28.29
C PHE A 656 -28.87 -5.82 -29.42
N GLY A 657 -28.09 -6.93 -29.43
CA GLY A 657 -28.45 -8.14 -30.22
C GLY A 657 -27.40 -9.28 -30.43
N ARG A 658 -27.86 -10.35 -31.14
CA ARG A 658 -27.19 -11.63 -31.59
C ARG A 658 -26.83 -12.67 -30.48
N ASN A 659 -26.96 -14.01 -30.63
CA ASN A 659 -27.55 -15.01 -31.57
C ASN A 659 -27.16 -16.43 -31.04
N PRO A 660 -27.55 -17.63 -31.58
CA PRO A 660 -28.72 -18.11 -32.34
C PRO A 660 -29.55 -19.11 -31.45
N TYR A 661 -30.28 -20.21 -31.81
CA TYR A 661 -30.38 -21.13 -32.96
C TYR A 661 -31.77 -21.86 -33.09
N THR A 662 -32.30 -21.93 -34.32
CA THR A 662 -33.13 -23.01 -34.94
C THR A 662 -34.57 -23.37 -34.45
N ARG A 663 -35.34 -23.91 -35.43
CA ARG A 663 -36.70 -24.50 -35.42
C ARG A 663 -37.93 -23.59 -35.58
N ALA A 664 -37.82 -22.28 -35.39
CA ALA A 664 -38.84 -21.31 -35.82
C ALA A 664 -38.31 -20.35 -36.90
N LEU A 665 -39.21 -19.63 -37.59
CA LEU A 665 -38.89 -18.56 -38.53
C LEU A 665 -39.67 -17.30 -38.16
N PHE A 666 -39.01 -16.14 -38.13
CA PHE A 666 -39.65 -14.84 -37.91
C PHE A 666 -40.32 -14.36 -39.21
N ASP A 667 -41.51 -13.76 -39.08
CA ASP A 667 -42.34 -13.39 -40.24
C ASP A 667 -41.72 -12.25 -41.07
N GLU A 668 -41.13 -11.24 -40.42
CA GLU A 668 -40.54 -10.08 -41.11
C GLU A 668 -39.33 -10.44 -41.98
N SER A 669 -38.46 -11.33 -41.48
CA SER A 669 -37.20 -11.70 -42.13
C SER A 669 -37.28 -12.99 -42.95
N SER A 670 -38.32 -13.80 -42.76
CA SER A 670 -38.37 -15.21 -43.23
C SER A 670 -37.11 -16.01 -42.84
N HIS A 671 -36.47 -15.63 -41.74
CA HIS A 671 -35.21 -16.21 -41.27
C HIS A 671 -35.32 -16.67 -39.82
N ARG A 672 -34.36 -17.50 -39.39
CA ARG A 672 -34.28 -18.05 -38.02
C ARG A 672 -33.74 -17.06 -36.98
N GLN A 673 -33.61 -15.80 -37.38
CA GLN A 673 -33.10 -14.67 -36.60
C GLN A 673 -33.86 -13.41 -37.03
N THR A 674 -34.11 -12.54 -36.07
CA THR A 674 -34.42 -11.12 -36.29
C THR A 674 -33.50 -10.29 -35.40
N GLN A 675 -33.29 -9.02 -35.77
CA GLN A 675 -32.48 -8.07 -35.02
C GLN A 675 -33.24 -6.75 -34.99
N MET A 676 -33.39 -6.17 -33.81
CA MET A 676 -34.05 -4.88 -33.61
C MET A 676 -33.21 -4.00 -32.68
N SER A 677 -33.11 -2.72 -33.01
CA SER A 677 -32.61 -1.71 -32.09
C SER A 677 -33.74 -1.33 -31.14
N VAL A 678 -33.59 -1.72 -29.87
CA VAL A 678 -34.48 -1.35 -28.78
C VAL A 678 -33.97 -0.07 -28.11
N GLN A 679 -34.84 0.74 -27.51
CA GLN A 679 -34.49 1.79 -26.56
C GLN A 679 -35.35 1.62 -25.30
N VAL A 680 -34.74 1.67 -24.12
CA VAL A 680 -35.39 1.46 -22.81
C VAL A 680 -34.81 2.45 -21.83
N HIS A 681 -35.62 3.38 -21.32
CA HIS A 681 -35.18 4.28 -20.25
C HIS A 681 -35.22 3.58 -18.89
N THR A 682 -34.33 3.96 -17.97
CA THR A 682 -34.38 3.53 -16.56
C THR A 682 -35.81 3.64 -15.99
N GLY A 683 -36.27 2.58 -15.32
CA GLY A 683 -37.60 2.49 -14.71
C GLY A 683 -38.75 2.18 -15.69
N GLN A 684 -38.52 2.18 -17.00
CA GLN A 684 -39.54 1.83 -18.00
C GLN A 684 -39.47 0.35 -18.40
N THR A 685 -40.63 -0.24 -18.68
CA THR A 685 -40.75 -1.55 -19.34
C THR A 685 -41.20 -1.35 -20.79
N VAL A 686 -40.42 -1.82 -21.75
CA VAL A 686 -40.72 -1.72 -23.18
C VAL A 686 -40.86 -3.12 -23.78
N CYS A 687 -42.01 -3.40 -24.40
CA CYS A 687 -42.38 -4.72 -24.91
C CYS A 687 -42.49 -4.74 -26.44
N TYR A 688 -41.81 -5.69 -27.07
CA TYR A 688 -41.83 -5.92 -28.52
C TYR A 688 -42.49 -7.26 -28.85
N LYS A 689 -43.40 -7.25 -29.82
CA LYS A 689 -44.00 -8.46 -30.38
C LYS A 689 -43.19 -8.94 -31.58
N LEU A 690 -42.81 -10.20 -31.56
CA LEU A 690 -42.00 -10.87 -32.56
C LEU A 690 -42.86 -11.99 -33.18
N PRO A 691 -43.55 -11.74 -34.30
CA PRO A 691 -44.35 -12.75 -34.98
C PRO A 691 -43.44 -13.82 -35.58
N PHE A 692 -43.78 -15.08 -35.35
CA PHE A 692 -43.07 -16.23 -35.90
C PHE A 692 -44.03 -17.34 -36.31
N HIS A 693 -43.61 -18.16 -37.27
CA HIS A 693 -44.34 -19.34 -37.69
C HIS A 693 -43.52 -20.62 -37.55
N VAL A 694 -44.25 -21.72 -37.39
CA VAL A 694 -43.74 -23.08 -37.35
C VAL A 694 -44.44 -23.85 -38.47
N TYR A 695 -43.65 -24.28 -39.46
CA TYR A 695 -44.11 -25.23 -40.49
C TYR A 695 -44.39 -26.61 -39.88
N ASP A 696 -45.04 -27.48 -40.64
CA ASP A 696 -45.21 -28.86 -40.23
C ASP A 696 -43.87 -29.59 -40.07
N THR A 697 -43.70 -30.35 -38.97
CA THR A 697 -42.45 -31.07 -38.67
C THR A 697 -42.73 -32.42 -38.03
N ALA A 698 -41.83 -33.39 -38.23
CA ALA A 698 -41.90 -34.72 -37.61
C ALA A 698 -41.40 -34.77 -36.14
N ASP A 699 -41.19 -33.63 -35.48
CA ASP A 699 -40.67 -33.53 -34.10
C ASP A 699 -41.56 -32.63 -33.24
N TYR A 700 -42.78 -33.11 -32.99
CA TYR A 700 -43.77 -32.51 -32.09
C TYR A 700 -43.49 -32.81 -30.60
N ILE A 701 -42.41 -33.54 -30.27
CA ILE A 701 -42.10 -33.93 -28.88
C ILE A 701 -41.16 -32.93 -28.21
N ARG A 702 -40.09 -32.48 -28.90
CA ARG A 702 -39.09 -31.61 -28.27
C ARG A 702 -39.53 -30.13 -28.33
N PRO A 703 -39.67 -29.41 -27.20
CA PRO A 703 -40.12 -28.03 -27.21
C PRO A 703 -39.12 -27.11 -27.93
N ILE A 704 -39.59 -26.08 -28.64
CA ILE A 704 -38.74 -25.12 -29.35
C ILE A 704 -38.16 -24.12 -28.34
N SER A 705 -36.83 -23.95 -28.33
CA SER A 705 -36.15 -23.00 -27.45
C SER A 705 -35.96 -21.65 -28.14
N PHE A 706 -36.61 -20.61 -27.62
CA PHE A 706 -36.27 -19.23 -27.93
C PHE A 706 -35.06 -18.81 -27.10
N SER A 707 -34.12 -18.10 -27.71
CA SER A 707 -32.91 -17.58 -27.04
C SER A 707 -32.69 -16.13 -27.44
N LEU A 708 -32.89 -15.21 -26.50
CA LEU A 708 -32.64 -13.78 -26.66
C LEU A 708 -31.30 -13.46 -26.00
N ARG A 709 -30.37 -12.85 -26.74
CA ARG A 709 -29.14 -12.26 -26.16
C ARG A 709 -29.08 -10.78 -26.45
N PHE A 710 -28.59 -10.02 -25.46
CA PHE A 710 -28.38 -8.59 -25.53
C PHE A 710 -26.92 -8.21 -25.18
N ARG A 711 -26.41 -7.12 -25.76
CA ARG A 711 -25.12 -6.43 -25.46
C ARG A 711 -25.34 -4.92 -25.61
N ILE A 712 -24.77 -4.04 -24.77
CA ILE A 712 -24.88 -2.59 -24.99
C ILE A 712 -24.16 -2.20 -26.30
N ASN A 713 -24.66 -1.18 -27.00
CA ASN A 713 -24.11 -0.73 -28.29
C ASN A 713 -23.26 0.55 -28.23
N ASN A 714 -23.51 1.52 -27.33
CA ASN A 714 -22.52 2.56 -27.01
C ASN A 714 -21.60 2.05 -25.89
N THR A 715 -20.36 1.73 -26.24
CA THR A 715 -19.36 1.19 -25.29
C THR A 715 -18.32 2.22 -24.85
N GLU A 716 -18.27 3.40 -25.49
CA GLU A 716 -17.28 4.44 -25.20
C GLU A 716 -17.75 5.37 -24.07
N SER A 717 -19.00 5.87 -24.15
CA SER A 717 -19.54 6.88 -23.22
C SER A 717 -20.92 6.54 -22.63
N GLY A 718 -21.43 5.33 -22.89
CA GLY A 718 -22.71 4.87 -22.34
C GLY A 718 -22.57 4.20 -20.96
N PRO A 719 -23.68 3.93 -20.26
CA PRO A 719 -23.66 3.04 -19.09
C PRO A 719 -23.14 1.65 -19.45
N VAL A 720 -22.59 0.95 -18.45
CA VAL A 720 -22.12 -0.44 -18.56
C VAL A 720 -23.17 -1.42 -18.05
N LEU A 721 -23.05 -2.70 -18.43
CA LEU A 721 -23.89 -3.75 -17.85
C LEU A 721 -23.29 -4.23 -16.54
N ASP A 722 -24.16 -4.43 -15.56
CA ASP A 722 -23.82 -5.00 -14.25
C ASP A 722 -23.10 -6.36 -14.35
N GLU A 723 -22.08 -6.58 -13.52
CA GLU A 723 -21.20 -7.75 -13.65
C GLU A 723 -21.95 -9.04 -13.32
N GLY A 724 -21.76 -10.08 -14.14
CA GLY A 724 -22.47 -11.35 -14.00
C GLY A 724 -23.96 -11.31 -14.36
N TRP A 725 -24.55 -10.13 -14.67
CA TRP A 725 -25.96 -10.03 -14.99
C TRP A 725 -26.31 -10.78 -16.30
N PRO A 726 -27.43 -11.54 -16.36
CA PRO A 726 -27.65 -12.53 -17.42
C PRO A 726 -28.02 -11.90 -18.78
N THR A 727 -27.00 -11.62 -19.60
CA THR A 727 -27.11 -11.12 -20.98
C THR A 727 -27.85 -12.04 -21.96
N THR A 728 -28.14 -13.30 -21.60
CA THR A 728 -28.83 -14.29 -22.45
C THR A 728 -29.99 -14.96 -21.72
N VAL A 729 -31.22 -14.69 -22.14
CA VAL A 729 -32.44 -15.32 -21.62
C VAL A 729 -32.94 -16.39 -22.59
N LYS A 730 -33.19 -17.59 -22.06
CA LYS A 730 -33.73 -18.74 -22.82
C LYS A 730 -35.08 -19.14 -22.27
N LYS A 731 -36.07 -19.33 -23.14
CA LYS A 731 -37.39 -19.85 -22.77
C LYS A 731 -37.91 -20.78 -23.86
N SER A 732 -38.42 -21.95 -23.47
CA SER A 732 -38.97 -22.91 -24.41
C SER A 732 -40.49 -22.80 -24.53
N ILE A 733 -41.00 -22.91 -25.75
CA ILE A 733 -42.41 -23.12 -26.05
C ILE A 733 -42.64 -24.60 -26.39
N GLN A 734 -43.68 -25.21 -25.81
CA GLN A 734 -44.00 -26.62 -26.08
C GLN A 734 -44.98 -26.73 -27.24
N PHE A 735 -45.00 -27.89 -27.90
CA PHE A 735 -46.12 -28.23 -28.77
C PHE A 735 -47.36 -28.52 -27.93
N PHE A 736 -48.53 -28.30 -28.52
CA PHE A 736 -49.80 -28.74 -27.97
C PHE A 736 -49.79 -30.28 -27.82
N LYS A 737 -50.49 -30.77 -26.79
CA LYS A 737 -50.50 -32.18 -26.40
C LYS A 737 -51.91 -32.71 -26.59
N ASP A 738 -52.01 -33.89 -27.18
CA ASP A 738 -53.28 -34.53 -27.47
C ASP A 738 -53.83 -35.17 -26.19
N CYS A 739 -54.74 -34.45 -25.52
CA CYS A 739 -55.30 -34.80 -24.22
C CYS A 739 -56.73 -35.38 -24.30
N GLY A 740 -57.36 -35.41 -25.48
CA GLY A 740 -58.78 -35.73 -25.64
C GLY A 740 -59.68 -34.48 -25.71
N GLU A 741 -61.00 -34.67 -25.59
CA GLU A 741 -62.00 -33.63 -25.90
C GLU A 741 -62.13 -32.50 -24.85
N ASP A 742 -61.50 -32.62 -23.69
CA ASP A 742 -61.55 -31.60 -22.62
C ASP A 742 -60.28 -30.73 -22.51
N ASP A 743 -59.25 -30.99 -23.34
CA ASP A 743 -57.92 -30.36 -23.32
C ASP A 743 -57.12 -30.51 -21.99
N VAL A 744 -57.52 -31.38 -21.05
CA VAL A 744 -56.91 -31.50 -19.69
C VAL A 744 -56.22 -32.85 -19.47
N CYS A 745 -54.97 -32.96 -19.95
CA CYS A 745 -54.12 -34.15 -19.78
C CYS A 745 -53.98 -34.59 -18.30
N THR A 746 -54.70 -35.65 -17.93
CA THR A 746 -54.79 -36.17 -16.56
C THR A 746 -53.88 -37.38 -16.40
N THR A 747 -52.77 -37.21 -15.67
CA THR A 747 -51.70 -38.22 -15.54
C THR A 747 -51.65 -38.84 -14.14
N ASP A 748 -51.42 -40.16 -14.04
CA ASP A 748 -51.14 -40.85 -12.76
C ASP A 748 -49.75 -41.48 -12.80
N LEU A 749 -48.75 -40.73 -12.31
CA LEU A 749 -47.34 -41.10 -12.26
C LEU A 749 -47.00 -41.83 -10.96
N VAL A 750 -47.04 -43.15 -11.00
CA VAL A 750 -46.73 -44.02 -9.88
C VAL A 750 -45.25 -44.43 -9.91
N LEU A 751 -44.52 -43.92 -8.92
CA LEU A 751 -43.11 -44.23 -8.68
C LEU A 751 -42.98 -45.36 -7.64
N GLN A 752 -42.23 -46.40 -7.97
CA GLN A 752 -41.82 -47.45 -7.03
C GLN A 752 -40.29 -47.52 -7.02
N ALA A 753 -39.68 -47.58 -5.83
CA ALA A 753 -38.23 -47.66 -5.66
C ALA A 753 -37.85 -48.77 -4.69
N HIS A 754 -36.90 -49.60 -5.09
CA HIS A 754 -36.29 -50.66 -4.29
C HIS A 754 -34.77 -50.46 -4.23
N MET A 755 -34.10 -51.01 -3.22
CA MET A 755 -32.68 -50.72 -2.96
C MET A 755 -31.95 -51.98 -2.49
N ASP A 756 -30.78 -52.29 -3.06
CA ASP A 756 -29.96 -53.45 -2.67
C ASP A 756 -29.23 -53.20 -1.34
N ILE A 757 -30.01 -53.18 -0.25
CA ILE A 757 -29.54 -53.22 1.13
C ILE A 757 -29.96 -54.56 1.73
N SER A 758 -29.01 -55.49 1.76
CA SER A 758 -29.19 -56.84 2.28
C SER A 758 -29.23 -56.83 3.83
N GLY A 759 -30.38 -56.51 4.42
CA GLY A 759 -30.48 -56.29 5.89
C GLY A 759 -31.80 -56.63 6.58
N THR A 760 -32.87 -56.98 5.87
CA THR A 760 -34.18 -57.33 6.46
C THR A 760 -34.63 -58.73 6.04
N SER A 761 -34.00 -59.75 6.63
CA SER A 761 -34.43 -61.15 6.48
C SER A 761 -35.76 -61.40 7.20
N ARG A 762 -36.55 -62.30 6.62
CA ARG A 762 -37.86 -62.76 7.11
C ARG A 762 -37.85 -63.17 8.59
N ALA A 763 -38.93 -62.85 9.29
CA ALA A 763 -39.46 -63.62 10.41
C ALA A 763 -40.89 -64.03 10.05
N ASP A 764 -41.34 -65.20 10.50
CA ASP A 764 -42.53 -65.87 9.97
C ASP A 764 -43.84 -65.61 10.75
N SER A 765 -44.94 -65.87 10.06
CA SER A 765 -46.27 -66.28 10.58
C SER A 765 -47.08 -65.34 11.50
N GLN A 766 -48.33 -65.10 11.06
CA GLN A 766 -49.56 -65.03 11.88
C GLN A 766 -49.58 -64.12 13.12
N THR A 767 -50.06 -62.88 12.95
CA THR A 767 -51.14 -62.31 13.79
C THR A 767 -51.76 -61.08 13.12
N GLU A 768 -52.96 -60.68 13.54
CA GLU A 768 -53.64 -59.49 13.01
C GLU A 768 -53.16 -58.19 13.68
N LEU A 769 -53.38 -57.06 12.98
CA LEU A 769 -53.72 -55.74 13.53
C LEU A 769 -52.92 -55.22 14.76
N SER A 770 -51.85 -54.48 14.51
CA SER A 770 -51.63 -53.20 15.21
C SER A 770 -50.76 -52.24 14.38
N TRP A 771 -50.85 -50.94 14.66
CA TRP A 771 -50.10 -49.88 13.98
C TRP A 771 -48.78 -49.59 14.72
N CYS A 772 -47.70 -49.27 14.00
CA CYS A 772 -46.49 -48.74 14.62
C CYS A 772 -45.69 -47.78 13.73
N PHE A 773 -46.00 -46.48 13.81
CA PHE A 773 -45.00 -45.42 13.64
C PHE A 773 -44.28 -45.21 14.99
N PRO A 774 -42.97 -44.86 15.05
CA PRO A 774 -42.02 -44.65 13.96
C PRO A 774 -40.79 -45.57 14.05
N CYS A 775 -40.65 -46.55 13.14
CA CYS A 775 -39.45 -47.36 13.05
C CYS A 775 -38.25 -46.56 12.52
N ARG A 776 -37.45 -45.98 13.43
CA ARG A 776 -36.12 -45.41 13.12
C ARG A 776 -35.19 -46.48 12.54
N GLN A 777 -35.13 -46.57 11.21
CA GLN A 777 -34.11 -47.38 10.53
C GLN A 777 -32.71 -46.86 10.88
N ARG A 778 -31.80 -47.76 11.28
CA ARG A 778 -30.41 -47.39 11.61
C ARG A 778 -29.69 -46.91 10.35
N PRO A 779 -28.82 -45.89 10.44
CA PRO A 779 -28.07 -45.40 9.28
C PRO A 779 -27.17 -46.50 8.71
N TYR A 780 -27.38 -46.84 7.44
CA TYR A 780 -26.62 -47.89 6.75
C TYR A 780 -25.27 -47.34 6.28
N VAL A 781 -24.18 -47.79 6.91
CA VAL A 781 -22.81 -47.34 6.60
C VAL A 781 -22.20 -48.23 5.53
N ILE A 782 -22.04 -47.68 4.33
CA ILE A 782 -21.39 -48.33 3.20
C ILE A 782 -19.89 -48.51 3.51
N ARG A 783 -19.40 -49.77 3.50
CA ARG A 783 -17.99 -50.12 3.74
C ARG A 783 -17.42 -50.93 2.57
N SER A 784 -16.10 -50.85 2.39
CA SER A 784 -15.37 -51.70 1.43
C SER A 784 -15.66 -53.20 1.73
N PRO A 785 -15.93 -54.06 0.72
CA PRO A 785 -15.70 -53.87 -0.71
C PRO A 785 -16.86 -53.25 -1.52
N ARG A 786 -18.10 -53.18 -0.99
CA ARG A 786 -19.26 -52.62 -1.73
C ARG A 786 -19.18 -51.08 -1.79
N ARG A 787 -18.43 -50.52 -2.75
CA ARG A 787 -18.30 -49.05 -2.97
C ARG A 787 -19.48 -48.40 -3.71
N ARG A 788 -20.50 -49.17 -4.11
CA ARG A 788 -21.68 -48.71 -4.86
C ARG A 788 -22.96 -49.23 -4.23
N LEU A 789 -24.02 -48.42 -4.29
CA LEU A 789 -25.39 -48.72 -3.90
C LEU A 789 -26.26 -48.72 -5.17
N ALA A 790 -27.15 -49.69 -5.30
CA ALA A 790 -28.11 -49.76 -6.40
C ALA A 790 -29.52 -49.41 -5.91
N VAL A 791 -30.19 -48.51 -6.61
CA VAL A 791 -31.63 -48.21 -6.47
C VAL A 791 -32.32 -48.63 -7.76
N GLU A 792 -33.18 -49.65 -7.71
CA GLU A 792 -34.03 -50.01 -8.84
C GLU A 792 -35.33 -49.22 -8.74
N VAL A 793 -35.61 -48.41 -9.76
CA VAL A 793 -36.73 -47.48 -9.83
C VAL A 793 -37.62 -47.86 -11.00
N GLN A 794 -38.88 -48.14 -10.72
CA GLN A 794 -39.92 -48.42 -11.70
C GLN A 794 -40.87 -47.22 -11.72
N LEU A 795 -41.05 -46.61 -12.89
CA LEU A 795 -42.00 -45.52 -13.09
C LEU A 795 -43.09 -45.98 -14.05
N GLN A 796 -44.33 -45.92 -13.59
CA GLN A 796 -45.52 -46.25 -14.36
C GLN A 796 -46.37 -44.98 -14.52
N ASN A 797 -46.81 -44.70 -15.75
CA ASN A 797 -47.96 -43.83 -15.97
C ASN A 797 -49.21 -44.69 -16.15
N ARG A 798 -50.31 -44.38 -15.47
CA ARG A 798 -51.54 -45.19 -15.45
C ARG A 798 -52.76 -44.57 -16.13
N LEU A 799 -52.70 -43.27 -16.42
CA LEU A 799 -53.73 -42.52 -17.13
C LEU A 799 -53.14 -41.94 -18.44
N GLU A 800 -53.54 -40.74 -18.85
CA GLU A 800 -53.16 -40.13 -20.12
C GLU A 800 -51.67 -39.78 -20.21
N ASN A 801 -51.19 -39.51 -21.42
CA ASN A 801 -49.76 -39.33 -21.74
C ASN A 801 -49.06 -38.30 -20.83
N ALA A 802 -48.12 -38.74 -20.01
CA ALA A 802 -47.30 -37.88 -19.19
C ALA A 802 -46.09 -37.30 -19.97
N TYR A 803 -46.19 -36.04 -20.38
CA TYR A 803 -45.17 -35.33 -21.18
C TYR A 803 -44.20 -34.53 -20.30
N ASN A 804 -42.91 -34.54 -20.65
CA ASN A 804 -41.82 -33.90 -19.87
C ASN A 804 -41.65 -34.45 -18.44
N THR A 805 -42.06 -35.70 -18.25
CA THR A 805 -41.86 -36.49 -17.02
C THR A 805 -40.38 -36.54 -16.63
N SER A 806 -40.07 -36.16 -15.39
CA SER A 806 -38.70 -36.15 -14.85
C SER A 806 -38.63 -36.93 -13.54
N LEU A 807 -37.46 -37.51 -13.27
CA LEU A 807 -37.18 -38.27 -12.05
C LEU A 807 -36.06 -37.59 -11.26
N THR A 808 -36.39 -37.01 -10.12
CA THR A 808 -35.44 -36.32 -9.25
C THR A 808 -35.05 -37.24 -8.08
N LEU A 809 -33.77 -37.60 -7.98
CA LEU A 809 -33.23 -38.30 -6.81
C LEU A 809 -32.51 -37.33 -5.87
N HIS A 810 -32.99 -37.22 -4.64
CA HIS A 810 -32.30 -36.53 -3.55
C HIS A 810 -31.46 -37.53 -2.75
N TYR A 811 -30.20 -37.18 -2.46
CA TYR A 811 -29.27 -38.01 -1.70
C TYR A 811 -28.32 -37.14 -0.86
N SER A 812 -27.75 -37.72 0.21
CA SER A 812 -26.84 -36.99 1.12
C SER A 812 -25.53 -36.58 0.43
N ARG A 813 -24.88 -35.49 0.91
CA ARG A 813 -23.59 -34.97 0.38
C ARG A 813 -22.44 -36.00 0.31
N ASN A 814 -22.54 -37.11 1.05
CA ASN A 814 -21.54 -38.18 1.09
C ASN A 814 -21.64 -39.18 -0.10
N LEU A 815 -22.73 -39.08 -0.87
CA LEU A 815 -23.03 -39.90 -2.03
C LEU A 815 -22.91 -39.08 -3.33
N HIS A 816 -22.65 -39.75 -4.45
CA HIS A 816 -22.73 -39.15 -5.78
C HIS A 816 -23.43 -40.10 -6.76
N PHE A 817 -24.25 -39.56 -7.66
CA PHE A 817 -24.75 -40.32 -8.80
C PHE A 817 -23.57 -40.85 -9.64
N SER A 818 -23.57 -42.14 -9.96
CA SER A 818 -22.49 -42.80 -10.70
C SER A 818 -22.92 -43.24 -12.10
N SER A 819 -24.10 -43.87 -12.25
CA SER A 819 -24.67 -44.17 -13.58
C SER A 819 -26.16 -44.57 -13.51
N LEU A 820 -26.79 -44.62 -14.68
CA LEU A 820 -28.16 -45.07 -14.91
C LEU A 820 -28.14 -46.20 -15.96
N SER A 821 -28.91 -47.26 -15.75
CA SER A 821 -29.17 -48.30 -16.76
C SER A 821 -30.66 -48.60 -16.87
N ILE A 822 -31.19 -48.60 -18.09
CA ILE A 822 -32.63 -48.78 -18.38
C ILE A 822 -32.88 -50.23 -18.82
N ARG A 823 -33.90 -50.87 -18.24
CA ARG A 823 -34.38 -52.23 -18.56
C ARG A 823 -35.75 -52.14 -19.22
N VAL A 824 -35.78 -52.17 -20.56
CA VAL A 824 -37.02 -52.24 -21.35
C VAL A 824 -37.45 -53.70 -21.49
N LYS A 825 -38.71 -54.00 -21.17
CA LYS A 825 -39.33 -55.31 -21.48
C LYS A 825 -40.05 -55.22 -22.83
N HIS A 826 -39.48 -55.82 -23.87
CA HIS A 826 -40.21 -56.07 -25.10
C HIS A 826 -41.10 -57.31 -24.95
N ASN A 827 -42.42 -57.12 -25.03
CA ASN A 827 -43.29 -58.15 -25.59
C ASN A 827 -43.22 -58.05 -27.11
N ALA A 828 -43.21 -59.19 -27.81
CA ALA A 828 -43.08 -59.22 -29.27
C ALA A 828 -44.45 -59.43 -29.93
N ASP A 829 -44.87 -58.48 -30.78
CA ASP A 829 -45.31 -58.80 -32.15
C ASP A 829 -45.28 -57.58 -33.08
N THR A 830 -45.20 -57.85 -34.39
CA THR A 830 -45.38 -56.94 -35.55
C THR A 830 -44.31 -55.86 -35.80
N ARG A 831 -44.32 -55.32 -37.03
CA ARG A 831 -43.23 -54.49 -37.62
C ARG A 831 -43.66 -53.02 -37.76
N GLY A 832 -42.85 -52.09 -37.25
CA GLY A 832 -42.95 -50.67 -37.56
C GLY A 832 -42.00 -49.82 -36.72
N ASN A 833 -41.30 -48.85 -37.34
CA ASN A 833 -40.37 -47.96 -36.62
C ASN A 833 -41.11 -47.14 -35.55
N THR A 834 -40.86 -47.42 -34.28
CA THR A 834 -41.51 -46.73 -33.15
C THR A 834 -40.53 -45.78 -32.46
N LEU A 835 -40.87 -44.48 -32.42
CA LEU A 835 -40.24 -43.52 -31.52
C LEU A 835 -40.87 -43.68 -30.12
N ILE A 836 -40.06 -43.55 -29.07
CA ILE A 836 -40.51 -43.75 -27.69
C ILE A 836 -41.27 -42.51 -27.20
N ALA A 837 -42.57 -42.47 -27.50
CA ALA A 837 -43.55 -41.89 -26.59
C ALA A 837 -43.83 -42.90 -25.46
N ALA A 838 -44.09 -42.42 -24.25
CA ALA A 838 -44.39 -43.27 -23.10
C ALA A 838 -45.86 -43.75 -23.11
N SER A 839 -46.21 -44.56 -24.12
CA SER A 839 -47.40 -45.41 -24.06
C SER A 839 -47.29 -46.39 -22.87
N SER A 840 -48.39 -47.08 -22.53
CA SER A 840 -48.68 -47.85 -21.30
C SER A 840 -47.69 -49.00 -20.97
N THR A 841 -46.41 -48.64 -20.78
CA THR A 841 -45.27 -49.54 -20.67
C THR A 841 -44.51 -49.28 -19.37
N SER A 842 -44.37 -50.33 -18.56
CA SER A 842 -43.63 -50.28 -17.30
C SER A 842 -42.12 -50.32 -17.59
N ASN A 843 -41.45 -49.17 -17.45
CA ASN A 843 -40.00 -49.08 -17.59
C ASN A 843 -39.31 -49.15 -16.22
N GLY A 844 -38.34 -50.06 -16.09
CA GLY A 844 -37.51 -50.22 -14.89
C GLY A 844 -36.10 -49.69 -15.13
N CYS A 845 -35.54 -48.98 -14.16
CA CYS A 845 -34.23 -48.35 -14.25
C CYS A 845 -33.39 -48.68 -13.01
N SER A 846 -32.19 -49.19 -13.17
CA SER A 846 -31.23 -49.33 -12.06
C SER A 846 -30.31 -48.11 -12.03
N VAL A 847 -30.37 -47.35 -10.93
CA VAL A 847 -29.50 -46.21 -10.62
C VAL A 847 -28.37 -46.68 -9.72
N LEU A 848 -27.12 -46.40 -10.11
CA LEU A 848 -25.94 -46.66 -9.29
C LEU A 848 -25.45 -45.37 -8.65
N VAL A 849 -25.23 -45.42 -7.34
CA VAL A 849 -24.76 -44.31 -6.50
C VAL A 849 -23.46 -44.73 -5.82
N GLY A 850 -22.42 -43.92 -5.95
CA GLY A 850 -21.10 -44.17 -5.35
C GLY A 850 -20.93 -43.45 -4.02
N GLY A 851 -20.19 -44.08 -3.09
CA GLY A 851 -19.63 -43.36 -1.94
C GLY A 851 -18.39 -42.56 -2.37
N ARG A 852 -18.20 -41.36 -1.82
CA ARG A 852 -16.88 -40.68 -1.91
C ARG A 852 -15.86 -41.43 -1.03
N PRO A 853 -14.59 -41.57 -1.45
CA PRO A 853 -13.53 -41.91 -0.51
C PRO A 853 -13.36 -40.76 0.50
N THR A 854 -13.14 -41.09 1.76
CA THR A 854 -12.56 -40.15 2.73
C THR A 854 -11.06 -40.10 2.49
N GLU A 855 -10.55 -38.96 2.03
CA GLU A 855 -9.11 -38.72 1.98
C GLU A 855 -8.59 -38.42 3.38
N ASP A 856 -8.06 -39.45 4.04
CA ASP A 856 -7.17 -39.24 5.18
C ASP A 856 -5.92 -38.50 4.69
N ARG A 857 -5.78 -37.22 5.08
CA ARG A 857 -4.61 -36.40 4.75
C ARG A 857 -3.36 -36.99 5.40
N VAL A 858 -2.58 -37.75 4.63
CA VAL A 858 -1.21 -38.12 4.97
C VAL A 858 -0.29 -37.71 3.81
N HIS A 859 0.65 -36.81 4.09
CA HIS A 859 1.63 -36.37 3.10
C HIS A 859 2.49 -37.54 2.60
N ARG A 860 2.69 -37.61 1.27
CA ARG A 860 4.00 -37.92 0.69
C ARG A 860 4.12 -37.43 -0.75
N SER A 861 5.33 -37.02 -1.10
CA SER A 861 5.72 -36.49 -2.42
C SER A 861 5.99 -37.61 -3.43
N GLY A 862 5.85 -37.30 -4.72
CA GLY A 862 6.24 -38.18 -5.82
C GLY A 862 6.03 -37.53 -7.19
N LEU A 863 7.08 -37.42 -7.99
CA LEU A 863 7.00 -36.98 -9.39
C LEU A 863 6.41 -38.11 -10.24
N GLN A 864 5.63 -37.79 -11.29
CA GLN A 864 6.12 -37.89 -12.69
C GLN A 864 5.08 -37.49 -13.76
N GLN A 865 5.58 -36.77 -14.76
CA GLN A 865 5.06 -36.74 -16.15
C GLN A 865 5.36 -38.09 -16.85
N PRO A 866 4.71 -38.50 -17.98
CA PRO A 866 4.48 -37.61 -19.14
C PRO A 866 3.24 -37.86 -20.04
N LEU A 867 3.09 -36.95 -21.01
CA LEU A 867 2.66 -37.11 -22.42
C LEU A 867 1.70 -38.27 -22.78
N VAL A 868 0.53 -37.94 -23.34
CA VAL A 868 0.37 -37.56 -24.76
C VAL A 868 -0.49 -36.31 -24.86
#